data_AF-A0A971CLT8-F1
#
_entry.id   AF-A0A971CLT8-F1
#
_cell.length_a   1.000
_cell.length_b   1.000
_cell.length_c   1.000
_cell.angle_alpha   90.00
_cell.angle_beta   90.00
_cell.angle_gamma   90.00
#
_symmetry.space_group_name_H-M   'P 1'
#
loop_
_entity.id
_entity.type
_entity.pdbx_description
1 polymer ?
#
loop_
_entity_poly.entity_id
_entity_poly.type
_entity_poly.pdbx_seq_one_letter_code
_entity_poly.pdbx_strand_id
1 'polypeptide(L)'
;MYYINPVYPGSCPDPFILKYCGEYWCYSTGWASDGRVFNVLHSVDLVHWTSLGGAMDPLPGDAPEYWAPEAIYSNGRFYLYYSVGDGFNMKLRAAVAMSPEGPFHDSGRALTREAFAIDAHFFEDEDGSKYLFYATDFLNHTHIGTGTVVDRMIDELTLEGNPRPVTLPRFDWQVFDPHRIEKGGVRWHTVEGPFVLKRKGRYYQMFSGGNWKNPSYGVSYALADSIHSREEWSQLEHSREVPLVLSTIPGVVVGPGHNSVVRGPDNRQLYCVYHRWAPDGSARLLSLDRLEWVGDRLSVLGPSTTPQENPNAPLCPIFRQTSGLWLEKERELIHPAAEEPAEAGTELASSSFMIEVSLAASPDAEPDQEAEMGLRLSRGGTRLFTIGFSHTDGSAVVCAAPEEDIRSRIELPHGFPISVFHGLRVEVNGARIDVEIDGRARRWRGRLKAPPDRLTLFSNSLPCSFKACSITYGFEDDFYGIAGDPDQAEWHTPAGISGVWRIVDGELLQEEAGVQNSLIVKEHSLEDYELVVNARLVTDAAPDSCYGFYPLLTGEGEGALLRVELRENWPQLVWQWQRESGAWPLPAGFDLRRAEQFRFRRRKDHLQVFREGEALGTLEIPCTPGGIALYVNRARAAFDLVRLTSLNQPG
;
A
#
# COMPACT_ATOMS: atom_id res chain seq x y z
N MET A 1 2.97 4.79 -21.04
CA MET A 1 1.96 5.84 -20.82
C MET A 1 2.31 6.56 -19.52
N TYR A 2 1.98 7.85 -19.44
CA TYR A 2 2.34 8.71 -18.31
C TYR A 2 1.11 9.46 -17.81
N TYR A 3 1.09 9.79 -16.51
CA TYR A 3 0.14 10.72 -15.91
C TYR A 3 0.84 12.03 -15.56
N ILE A 4 0.08 13.10 -15.44
CA ILE A 4 0.57 14.40 -14.96
C ILE A 4 -0.43 14.86 -13.90
N ASN A 5 0.05 15.21 -12.72
CA ASN A 5 -0.82 15.80 -11.71
C ASN A 5 -1.19 17.25 -12.07
N PRO A 6 -2.42 17.69 -11.74
CA PRO A 6 -3.47 16.92 -11.09
C PRO A 6 -4.13 15.93 -12.06
N VAL A 7 -4.51 14.75 -11.57
CA VAL A 7 -5.12 13.69 -12.41
C VAL A 7 -6.61 13.87 -12.62
N TYR A 8 -7.24 14.75 -11.84
CA TYR A 8 -8.61 15.17 -12.06
C TYR A 8 -8.67 16.71 -12.13
N PRO A 9 -9.22 17.28 -13.21
CA PRO A 9 -9.26 18.73 -13.40
C PRO A 9 -10.37 19.42 -12.60
N GLY A 10 -11.33 18.68 -12.03
CA GLY A 10 -12.39 19.23 -11.20
C GLY A 10 -11.98 19.39 -9.73
N SER A 11 -12.81 20.14 -8.98
CA SER A 11 -12.63 20.28 -7.53
C SER A 11 -12.76 18.92 -6.84
N CYS A 12 -11.74 18.52 -6.09
CA CYS A 12 -11.68 17.28 -5.33
C CYS A 12 -10.90 17.52 -4.02
N PRO A 13 -11.49 18.26 -3.06
CA PRO A 13 -10.88 18.49 -1.77
C PRO A 13 -11.04 17.31 -0.83
N ASP A 14 -10.06 17.14 0.05
CA ASP A 14 -10.05 16.08 1.07
C ASP A 14 -10.30 14.68 0.46
N PRO A 15 -9.52 14.27 -0.56
CA PRO A 15 -9.81 13.08 -1.35
C PRO A 15 -9.48 11.80 -0.58
N PHE A 16 -10.45 10.91 -0.48
CA PHE A 16 -10.26 9.55 0.00
C PHE A 16 -10.56 8.55 -1.10
N ILE A 17 -9.66 7.60 -1.37
CA ILE A 17 -9.87 6.54 -2.36
C ILE A 17 -10.08 5.18 -1.70
N LEU A 18 -11.26 4.60 -1.91
CA LEU A 18 -11.56 3.20 -1.63
C LEU A 18 -11.19 2.34 -2.84
N LYS A 19 -10.43 1.28 -2.62
CA LYS A 19 -10.27 0.19 -3.60
C LYS A 19 -11.23 -0.94 -3.26
N TYR A 20 -12.06 -1.35 -4.21
CA TYR A 20 -13.03 -2.44 -4.03
C TYR A 20 -13.14 -3.26 -5.32
N CYS A 21 -13.06 -4.59 -5.23
CA CYS A 21 -13.12 -5.48 -6.39
C CYS A 21 -12.25 -5.01 -7.58
N GLY A 22 -10.99 -4.64 -7.32
CA GLY A 22 -10.01 -4.21 -8.33
C GLY A 22 -10.22 -2.83 -8.96
N GLU A 23 -11.22 -2.07 -8.50
CA GLU A 23 -11.58 -0.74 -9.01
C GLU A 23 -11.50 0.29 -7.88
N TYR A 24 -11.63 1.58 -8.21
CA TYR A 24 -11.37 2.70 -7.31
C TYR A 24 -12.52 3.71 -7.27
N TRP A 25 -12.90 4.13 -6.06
CA TRP A 25 -13.87 5.18 -5.81
C TRP A 25 -13.23 6.28 -4.96
N CYS A 26 -13.21 7.51 -5.49
CA CYS A 26 -12.73 8.69 -4.77
C CYS A 26 -13.93 9.47 -4.23
N TYR A 27 -13.93 9.73 -2.92
CA TYR A 27 -14.90 10.57 -2.23
C TYR A 27 -14.22 11.87 -1.85
N SER A 28 -14.90 13.00 -2.00
CA SER A 28 -14.32 14.32 -1.69
C SER A 28 -15.34 15.32 -1.18
N THR A 29 -14.87 16.29 -0.40
CA THR A 29 -15.67 17.39 0.15
C THR A 29 -16.35 18.19 -0.96
N GLY A 30 -17.64 18.48 -0.81
CA GLY A 30 -18.34 19.42 -1.68
C GLY A 30 -19.76 18.98 -2.05
N TRP A 31 -20.42 19.85 -2.81
CA TRP A 31 -21.74 19.63 -3.36
C TRP A 31 -21.61 19.22 -4.82
N ALA A 32 -22.26 18.13 -5.19
CA ALA A 32 -22.37 17.70 -6.57
C ALA A 32 -23.47 18.51 -7.29
N SER A 33 -23.39 18.55 -8.63
CA SER A 33 -24.34 19.30 -9.46
C SER A 33 -25.78 18.78 -9.40
N ASP A 34 -25.97 17.56 -8.90
CA ASP A 34 -27.28 16.92 -8.69
C ASP A 34 -27.92 17.29 -7.33
N GLY A 35 -27.27 18.14 -6.53
CA GLY A 35 -27.75 18.59 -5.22
C GLY A 35 -27.39 17.67 -4.06
N ARG A 36 -26.74 16.54 -4.32
CA ARG A 36 -26.22 15.63 -3.29
C ARG A 36 -24.86 16.11 -2.75
N VAL A 37 -24.49 15.67 -1.55
CA VAL A 37 -23.21 15.99 -0.91
C VAL A 37 -22.19 14.86 -1.10
N PHE A 38 -20.92 15.25 -1.04
CA PHE A 38 -19.72 14.46 -1.29
C PHE A 38 -19.60 13.99 -2.74
N ASN A 39 -18.65 14.54 -3.49
CA ASN A 39 -18.45 14.12 -4.89
C ASN A 39 -17.86 12.71 -4.92
N VAL A 40 -18.40 11.87 -5.81
CA VAL A 40 -17.89 10.53 -6.10
C VAL A 40 -17.26 10.49 -7.48
N LEU A 41 -16.02 10.01 -7.55
CA LEU A 41 -15.34 9.67 -8.80
C LEU A 41 -15.06 8.17 -8.86
N HIS A 42 -15.07 7.59 -10.07
CA HIS A 42 -14.73 6.19 -10.32
C HIS A 42 -13.56 6.06 -11.29
N SER A 43 -12.67 5.10 -11.05
CA SER A 43 -11.51 4.79 -11.89
C SER A 43 -11.15 3.31 -11.83
N VAL A 44 -10.46 2.83 -12.88
CA VAL A 44 -9.87 1.49 -12.94
C VAL A 44 -8.34 1.51 -12.88
N ASP A 45 -7.72 2.69 -12.91
CA ASP A 45 -6.26 2.84 -13.03
C ASP A 45 -5.65 3.97 -12.18
N LEU A 46 -6.46 4.63 -11.34
CA LEU A 46 -6.13 5.81 -10.52
C LEU A 46 -5.80 7.10 -11.27
N VAL A 47 -5.77 7.07 -12.60
CA VAL A 47 -5.36 8.21 -13.44
C VAL A 47 -6.56 8.81 -14.17
N HIS A 48 -7.42 7.97 -14.73
CA HIS A 48 -8.60 8.42 -15.46
C HIS A 48 -9.83 8.29 -14.58
N TRP A 49 -10.51 9.41 -14.33
CA TRP A 49 -11.61 9.52 -13.38
C TRP A 49 -12.92 9.95 -14.06
N THR A 50 -14.00 9.24 -13.75
CA THR A 50 -15.36 9.57 -14.17
C THR A 50 -16.17 10.04 -12.96
N SER A 51 -16.81 11.20 -13.04
CA SER A 51 -17.69 11.69 -11.96
C SER A 51 -19.04 10.97 -11.96
N LEU A 52 -19.52 10.56 -10.79
CA LEU A 52 -20.79 9.86 -10.58
C LEU A 52 -21.84 10.70 -9.85
N GLY A 53 -21.57 11.99 -9.60
CA GLY A 53 -22.43 12.87 -8.81
C GLY A 53 -22.13 12.80 -7.31
N GLY A 54 -23.12 13.10 -6.47
CA GLY A 54 -22.95 13.10 -5.01
C GLY A 54 -23.21 11.73 -4.37
N ALA A 55 -22.57 11.46 -3.23
CA ALA A 55 -22.70 10.17 -2.54
C ALA A 55 -24.00 10.06 -1.72
N MET A 56 -24.46 11.18 -1.14
CA MET A 56 -25.51 11.18 -0.11
C MET A 56 -26.45 12.37 -0.28
N ASP A 57 -27.74 12.18 0.01
CA ASP A 57 -28.65 13.32 0.20
C ASP A 57 -28.26 14.12 1.45
N PRO A 58 -28.31 15.47 1.42
CA PRO A 58 -28.03 16.25 2.61
C PRO A 58 -29.04 15.98 3.73
N LEU A 59 -28.59 16.06 4.98
CA LEU A 59 -29.45 16.05 6.15
C LEU A 59 -30.50 17.17 6.08
N PRO A 60 -31.73 16.93 6.59
CA PRO A 60 -32.75 17.97 6.64
C PRO A 60 -32.37 19.07 7.65
N GLY A 61 -32.60 20.33 7.29
CA GLY A 61 -32.32 21.49 8.15
C GLY A 61 -31.50 22.57 7.44
N ASP A 62 -31.11 23.62 8.18
CA ASP A 62 -30.25 24.67 7.63
C ASP A 62 -28.87 24.09 7.28
N ALA A 63 -28.44 24.39 6.06
CA ALA A 63 -27.35 23.74 5.33
C ALA A 63 -26.05 23.62 6.16
N PRO A 64 -25.78 22.45 6.77
CA PRO A 64 -24.56 22.27 7.51
C PRO A 64 -23.39 22.13 6.54
N GLU A 65 -22.21 22.47 7.01
CA GLU A 65 -20.97 22.16 6.32
C GLU A 65 -20.73 20.65 6.31
N TYR A 66 -20.38 20.08 5.16
CA TYR A 66 -20.07 18.65 4.99
C TYR A 66 -18.62 18.50 4.57
N TRP A 67 -17.79 17.86 5.40
CA TRP A 67 -16.35 17.75 5.15
C TRP A 67 -15.82 16.32 5.24
N ALA A 68 -14.79 16.08 4.44
CA ALA A 68 -13.85 14.96 4.52
C ALA A 68 -14.53 13.58 4.64
N PRO A 69 -15.19 13.11 3.56
CA PRO A 69 -15.78 11.79 3.54
C PRO A 69 -14.72 10.69 3.37
N GLU A 70 -14.75 9.66 4.23
CA GLU A 70 -13.99 8.41 4.03
C GLU A 70 -14.94 7.21 3.99
N ALA A 71 -14.66 6.23 3.12
CA ALA A 71 -15.52 5.06 2.98
C ALA A 71 -14.77 3.76 3.28
N ILE A 72 -15.44 2.82 3.96
CA ILE A 72 -14.97 1.44 4.08
C ILE A 72 -16.01 0.47 3.54
N TYR A 73 -15.55 -0.71 3.14
CA TYR A 73 -16.40 -1.86 2.90
C TYR A 73 -16.31 -2.82 4.09
N SER A 74 -17.44 -3.23 4.65
CA SER A 74 -17.50 -4.25 5.69
C SER A 74 -18.74 -5.13 5.47
N ASN A 75 -18.52 -6.43 5.24
CA ASN A 75 -19.55 -7.48 5.22
C ASN A 75 -20.79 -7.12 4.36
N GLY A 76 -20.56 -6.69 3.12
CA GLY A 76 -21.63 -6.41 2.16
C GLY A 76 -22.20 -4.99 2.20
N ARG A 77 -21.67 -4.12 3.06
CA ARG A 77 -22.10 -2.73 3.19
C ARG A 77 -20.93 -1.77 3.08
N PHE A 78 -21.22 -0.60 2.56
CA PHE A 78 -20.30 0.53 2.53
C PHE A 78 -20.68 1.51 3.64
N TYR A 79 -19.69 1.94 4.41
CA TYR A 79 -19.85 2.90 5.49
C TYR A 79 -19.07 4.15 5.15
N LEU A 80 -19.76 5.29 4.99
CA LEU A 80 -19.17 6.59 4.73
C LEU A 80 -19.12 7.39 6.03
N TYR A 81 -17.93 7.60 6.57
CA TYR A 81 -17.69 8.48 7.71
C TYR A 81 -17.49 9.91 7.23
N TYR A 82 -18.12 10.87 7.88
CA TYR A 82 -18.04 12.26 7.47
C TYR A 82 -18.24 13.23 8.63
N SER A 83 -17.77 14.46 8.43
CA SER A 83 -17.93 15.56 9.38
C SER A 83 -19.08 16.45 8.96
N VAL A 84 -19.94 16.84 9.90
CA VAL A 84 -21.05 17.75 9.61
C VAL A 84 -21.35 18.71 10.75
N GLY A 85 -21.68 19.97 10.44
CA GLY A 85 -21.93 20.99 11.46
C GLY A 85 -22.02 22.42 10.91
N ASP A 86 -21.77 23.42 11.76
CA ASP A 86 -21.85 24.86 11.42
C ASP A 86 -20.47 25.52 11.23
N GLY A 87 -19.41 24.72 11.10
CA GLY A 87 -18.01 25.17 11.03
C GLY A 87 -17.36 25.44 12.39
N PHE A 88 -18.15 25.62 13.46
CA PHE A 88 -17.68 25.81 14.84
C PHE A 88 -17.95 24.61 15.74
N ASN A 89 -19.08 23.96 15.53
CA ASN A 89 -19.54 22.74 16.17
C ASN A 89 -19.67 21.68 15.08
N MET A 90 -18.68 20.82 14.99
CA MET A 90 -18.62 19.74 14.00
C MET A 90 -18.76 18.40 14.70
N LYS A 91 -19.52 17.48 14.12
CA LYS A 91 -19.71 16.13 14.62
C LYS A 91 -19.39 15.12 13.53
N LEU A 92 -18.81 13.99 13.95
CA LEU A 92 -18.66 12.84 13.08
C LEU A 92 -19.97 12.06 13.02
N ARG A 93 -20.32 11.62 11.82
CA ARG A 93 -21.45 10.72 11.54
C ARG A 93 -21.00 9.63 10.58
N ALA A 94 -21.84 8.62 10.42
CA ALA A 94 -21.68 7.60 9.40
C ALA A 94 -22.96 7.44 8.59
N ALA A 95 -22.82 7.19 7.29
CA ALA A 95 -23.89 6.82 6.37
C ALA A 95 -23.61 5.44 5.76
N VAL A 96 -24.66 4.74 5.31
CA VAL A 96 -24.58 3.35 4.84
C VAL A 96 -25.13 3.21 3.43
N ALA A 97 -24.45 2.45 2.57
CA ALA A 97 -24.90 2.07 1.23
C ALA A 97 -24.67 0.58 0.94
N MET A 98 -25.29 0.07 -0.13
CA MET A 98 -25.09 -1.28 -0.66
C MET A 98 -24.12 -1.33 -1.85
N SER A 99 -23.75 -0.17 -2.38
CA SER A 99 -22.83 0.03 -3.50
C SER A 99 -21.82 1.13 -3.15
N PRO A 100 -20.60 1.08 -3.71
CA PRO A 100 -19.58 2.09 -3.42
C PRO A 100 -19.97 3.49 -3.91
N GLU A 101 -20.74 3.61 -4.99
CA GLU A 101 -21.23 4.90 -5.50
C GLU A 101 -22.45 5.48 -4.73
N GLY A 102 -23.06 4.69 -3.84
CA GLY A 102 -24.27 5.09 -3.11
C GLY A 102 -25.58 4.80 -3.87
N PRO A 103 -26.71 5.41 -3.46
CA PRO A 103 -26.79 6.47 -2.46
C PRO A 103 -26.50 5.97 -1.05
N PHE A 104 -25.71 6.74 -0.31
CA PHE A 104 -25.54 6.55 1.12
C PHE A 104 -26.72 7.16 1.87
N HIS A 105 -27.09 6.53 2.97
CA HIS A 105 -28.13 7.01 3.87
C HIS A 105 -27.55 7.20 5.28
N ASP A 106 -27.68 8.41 5.82
CA ASP A 106 -27.20 8.72 7.16
C ASP A 106 -27.78 7.76 8.22
N SER A 107 -26.93 7.29 9.13
CA SER A 107 -27.32 6.35 10.19
C SER A 107 -28.20 6.97 11.29
N GLY A 108 -28.41 8.29 11.27
CA GLY A 108 -29.15 9.02 12.27
C GLY A 108 -28.34 9.34 13.54
N ARG A 109 -27.06 8.95 13.61
CA ARG A 109 -26.25 9.01 14.84
C ARG A 109 -25.00 9.87 14.69
N ALA A 110 -24.74 10.70 15.69
CA ALA A 110 -23.41 11.27 15.90
C ALA A 110 -22.52 10.23 16.60
N LEU A 111 -21.30 10.07 16.10
CA LEU A 111 -20.31 9.12 16.63
C LEU A 111 -19.55 9.71 17.82
N THR A 112 -19.34 11.02 17.83
CA THR A 112 -18.47 11.72 18.79
C THR A 112 -19.23 12.59 19.79
N ARG A 113 -18.62 12.82 20.95
CA ARG A 113 -19.19 13.65 22.04
C ARG A 113 -18.59 15.06 22.07
N GLU A 114 -17.36 15.20 21.58
CA GLU A 114 -16.58 16.42 21.42
C GLU A 114 -17.40 17.48 20.67
N ALA A 115 -17.37 18.74 21.13
CA ALA A 115 -18.10 19.82 20.45
C ALA A 115 -17.64 20.02 19.00
N PHE A 116 -16.36 19.77 18.74
CA PHE A 116 -15.73 19.82 17.44
C PHE A 116 -14.97 18.52 17.18
N ALA A 117 -15.43 17.74 16.20
CA ALA A 117 -14.77 16.55 15.71
C ALA A 117 -14.89 16.48 14.17
N ILE A 118 -13.76 16.30 13.49
CA ILE A 118 -13.67 16.23 12.03
C ILE A 118 -12.71 15.13 11.58
N ASP A 119 -12.72 14.84 10.28
CA ASP A 119 -11.72 14.03 9.57
C ASP A 119 -11.60 12.61 10.13
N ALA A 120 -12.70 11.87 10.07
CA ALA A 120 -12.76 10.49 10.53
C ALA A 120 -11.92 9.57 9.63
N HIS A 121 -11.04 8.78 10.24
CA HIS A 121 -10.25 7.77 9.56
C HIS A 121 -10.38 6.40 10.25
N PHE A 122 -10.83 5.41 9.49
CA PHE A 122 -10.97 4.04 9.97
C PHE A 122 -9.65 3.27 9.82
N PHE A 123 -9.25 2.57 10.88
CA PHE A 123 -8.11 1.67 10.88
C PHE A 123 -8.48 0.33 11.55
N GLU A 124 -8.22 -0.78 10.85
CA GLU A 124 -8.30 -2.13 11.40
C GLU A 124 -6.88 -2.71 11.56
N ASP A 125 -6.58 -3.18 12.77
CA ASP A 125 -5.29 -3.76 13.09
C ASP A 125 -5.23 -5.26 12.73
N GLU A 126 -4.04 -5.84 12.78
CA GLU A 126 -3.79 -7.25 12.42
C GLU A 126 -4.51 -8.25 13.33
N ASP A 127 -4.99 -7.83 14.49
CA ASP A 127 -5.80 -8.63 15.42
C ASP A 127 -7.32 -8.50 15.19
N GLY A 128 -7.75 -7.71 14.19
CA GLY A 128 -9.15 -7.41 13.90
C GLY A 128 -9.77 -6.32 14.77
N SER A 129 -9.00 -5.72 15.69
CA SER A 129 -9.45 -4.55 16.45
C SER A 129 -9.61 -3.35 15.53
N LYS A 130 -10.75 -2.67 15.65
CA LYS A 130 -11.13 -1.51 14.84
C LYS A 130 -10.98 -0.21 15.64
N TYR A 131 -10.51 0.82 14.97
CA TYR A 131 -10.23 2.13 15.57
C TYR A 131 -10.69 3.24 14.63
N LEU A 132 -11.21 4.32 15.22
CA LEU A 132 -11.49 5.56 14.53
C LEU A 132 -10.51 6.63 15.01
N PHE A 133 -9.70 7.14 14.08
CA PHE A 133 -8.88 8.32 14.28
C PHE A 133 -9.66 9.55 13.83
N TYR A 134 -9.53 10.68 14.52
CA TYR A 134 -10.17 11.93 14.13
C TYR A 134 -9.52 13.14 14.79
N ALA A 135 -9.79 14.35 14.29
CA ALA A 135 -9.27 15.60 14.86
C ALA A 135 -10.29 16.29 15.78
N THR A 136 -9.83 16.88 16.88
CA THR A 136 -10.66 17.64 17.84
C THR A 136 -9.88 18.80 18.48
N ASP A 137 -10.58 19.72 19.16
CA ASP A 137 -10.01 20.91 19.79
C ASP A 137 -9.25 20.59 21.09
N PHE A 138 -8.00 21.06 21.19
CA PHE A 138 -7.16 21.03 22.39
C PHE A 138 -6.94 22.45 22.92
N LEU A 139 -7.86 22.92 23.76
CA LEU A 139 -7.86 24.30 24.28
C LEU A 139 -6.94 24.50 25.50
N ASN A 140 -6.65 23.43 26.23
CA ASN A 140 -5.77 23.43 27.41
C ASN A 140 -4.37 22.89 27.07
N HIS A 141 -3.79 23.36 25.97
CA HIS A 141 -2.47 22.94 25.48
C HIS A 141 -1.59 24.16 25.19
N THR A 142 -0.26 24.00 25.24
CA THR A 142 0.68 25.13 24.99
C THR A 142 0.57 25.66 23.57
N HIS A 143 0.28 24.78 22.62
CA HIS A 143 -0.11 25.11 21.26
C HIS A 143 -1.60 24.83 21.11
N ILE A 144 -2.42 25.87 21.30
CA ILE A 144 -3.87 25.80 21.21
C ILE A 144 -4.26 25.55 19.75
N GLY A 145 -5.14 24.57 19.50
CA GLY A 145 -5.50 24.19 18.15
C GLY A 145 -6.25 22.87 18.07
N THR A 146 -6.36 22.32 16.87
CA THR A 146 -6.82 20.93 16.69
C THR A 146 -5.66 19.95 16.83
N GLY A 147 -5.94 18.75 17.34
CA GLY A 147 -5.04 17.61 17.39
C GLY A 147 -5.81 16.32 17.12
N THR A 148 -5.12 15.23 16.80
CA THR A 148 -5.76 13.95 16.52
C THR A 148 -5.90 13.10 17.77
N VAL A 149 -6.98 12.33 17.82
CA VAL A 149 -7.26 11.31 18.81
C VAL A 149 -7.57 9.99 18.12
N VAL A 150 -7.55 8.90 18.89
CA VAL A 150 -8.03 7.59 18.48
C VAL A 150 -9.01 7.06 19.51
N ASP A 151 -10.13 6.50 19.04
CA ASP A 151 -11.10 5.77 19.86
C ASP A 151 -11.29 4.36 19.30
N ARG A 152 -11.54 3.39 20.18
CA ARG A 152 -11.82 2.02 19.74
C ARG A 152 -13.24 1.95 19.20
N MET A 153 -13.44 1.17 18.15
CA MET A 153 -14.77 0.88 17.61
C MET A 153 -15.29 -0.44 18.17
N ILE A 154 -16.56 -0.46 18.59
CA ILE A 154 -17.28 -1.66 18.98
C ILE A 154 -17.83 -2.36 17.74
N ASP A 155 -18.36 -1.57 16.81
CA ASP A 155 -18.84 -1.93 15.48
C ASP A 155 -18.65 -0.73 14.53
N GLU A 156 -19.02 -0.88 13.27
CA GLU A 156 -18.84 0.15 12.23
C GLU A 156 -19.56 1.48 12.52
N LEU A 157 -20.48 1.53 13.50
CA LEU A 157 -21.31 2.69 13.83
C LEU A 157 -21.21 3.13 15.30
N THR A 158 -20.36 2.49 16.11
CA THR A 158 -20.32 2.70 17.56
C THR A 158 -18.90 2.79 18.07
N LEU A 159 -18.54 3.95 18.66
CA LEU A 159 -17.29 4.13 19.37
C LEU A 159 -17.41 3.67 20.83
N GLU A 160 -16.30 3.23 21.42
CA GLU A 160 -16.19 2.93 22.85
C GLU A 160 -16.41 4.19 23.70
N GLY A 161 -16.09 5.37 23.15
CA GLY A 161 -16.31 6.66 23.80
C GLY A 161 -15.23 6.99 24.81
N ASN A 162 -14.00 6.50 24.58
CA ASN A 162 -12.82 6.74 25.38
C ASN A 162 -11.63 7.18 24.50
N PRO A 163 -11.78 8.32 23.78
CA PRO A 163 -10.75 8.79 22.88
C PRO A 163 -9.49 9.19 23.64
N ARG A 164 -8.33 8.94 23.02
CA ARG A 164 -7.03 9.34 23.56
C ARG A 164 -6.24 10.14 22.53
N PRO A 165 -5.46 11.15 22.97
CA PRO A 165 -4.59 11.91 22.08
C PRO A 165 -3.62 11.00 21.31
N VAL A 166 -3.38 11.34 20.05
CA VAL A 166 -2.40 10.69 19.18
C VAL A 166 -1.33 11.70 18.78
N THR A 167 -1.72 12.80 18.13
CA THR A 167 -0.78 13.81 17.64
C THR A 167 -1.32 15.21 17.96
N LEU A 168 -0.56 16.01 18.71
CA LEU A 168 -0.94 17.37 19.09
C LEU A 168 -0.07 18.41 18.38
N PRO A 169 -0.52 19.66 18.20
CA PRO A 169 0.32 20.70 17.63
C PRO A 169 1.58 20.95 18.47
N ARG A 170 2.74 21.00 17.80
CA ARG A 170 4.06 21.16 18.41
C ARG A 170 4.96 22.17 17.71
N PHE A 171 4.75 22.41 16.42
CA PHE A 171 5.68 23.16 15.58
C PHE A 171 5.02 24.34 14.88
N ASP A 172 5.80 25.40 14.62
CA ASP A 172 5.30 26.65 14.04
C ASP A 172 4.68 26.51 12.63
N TRP A 173 5.12 25.53 11.84
CA TRP A 173 4.52 25.27 10.53
C TRP A 173 3.06 24.82 10.61
N GLN A 174 2.62 24.34 11.80
CA GLN A 174 1.26 23.90 12.05
C GLN A 174 0.33 25.07 12.41
N VAL A 175 0.80 26.32 12.43
CA VAL A 175 -0.04 27.49 12.68
C VAL A 175 -1.04 27.67 11.54
N PHE A 176 -2.32 27.61 11.87
CA PHE A 176 -3.40 27.92 10.95
C PHE A 176 -3.64 29.43 10.86
N ASP A 177 -3.78 30.08 12.01
CA ASP A 177 -4.01 31.51 12.11
C ASP A 177 -3.34 32.04 13.40
N PRO A 178 -2.38 32.98 13.30
CA PRO A 178 -1.70 33.52 14.46
C PRO A 178 -2.61 34.32 15.39
N HIS A 179 -3.80 34.73 14.94
CA HIS A 179 -4.76 35.49 15.73
C HIS A 179 -6.21 35.18 15.32
N ARG A 180 -6.66 33.94 15.59
CA ARG A 180 -7.98 33.45 15.16
C ARG A 180 -9.10 34.09 15.98
N ILE A 181 -9.66 35.20 15.48
CA ILE A 181 -10.70 36.01 16.15
C ILE A 181 -11.89 35.16 16.61
N GLU A 182 -12.37 34.27 15.75
CA GLU A 182 -13.53 33.41 16.04
C GLU A 182 -13.28 32.42 17.19
N LYS A 183 -12.02 32.11 17.49
CA LYS A 183 -11.59 31.27 18.62
C LYS A 183 -10.97 32.12 19.75
N GLY A 184 -11.39 33.39 19.88
CA GLY A 184 -10.97 34.28 20.96
C GLY A 184 -9.63 34.99 20.75
N GLY A 185 -9.13 35.05 19.52
CA GLY A 185 -7.88 35.73 19.18
C GLY A 185 -6.61 34.96 19.58
N VAL A 186 -6.73 33.67 19.86
CA VAL A 186 -5.57 32.81 20.16
C VAL A 186 -4.76 32.51 18.90
N ARG A 187 -3.46 32.19 19.09
CA ARG A 187 -2.63 31.59 18.05
C ARG A 187 -3.12 30.15 17.83
N TRP A 188 -3.90 29.95 16.78
CA TRP A 188 -4.54 28.67 16.47
C TRP A 188 -3.64 27.81 15.58
N HIS A 189 -3.44 26.57 16.01
CA HIS A 189 -2.72 25.55 15.25
C HIS A 189 -3.69 24.51 14.70
N THR A 190 -3.29 23.83 13.64
CA THR A 190 -4.05 22.74 13.04
C THR A 190 -3.17 21.51 12.87
N VAL A 191 -3.65 20.39 13.41
CA VAL A 191 -3.25 19.03 13.08
C VAL A 191 -4.56 18.27 12.80
N GLU A 192 -4.73 17.81 11.57
CA GLU A 192 -5.99 17.25 11.05
C GLU A 192 -5.74 16.17 9.98
N GLY A 193 -6.80 15.62 9.37
CA GLY A 193 -6.70 14.60 8.31
C GLY A 193 -5.80 13.40 8.65
N PRO A 194 -6.05 12.65 9.74
CA PRO A 194 -5.24 11.49 10.10
C PRO A 194 -5.37 10.37 9.06
N PHE A 195 -4.27 9.72 8.69
CA PHE A 195 -4.29 8.47 7.92
C PHE A 195 -3.25 7.49 8.47
N VAL A 196 -3.66 6.28 8.86
CA VAL A 196 -2.82 5.35 9.63
C VAL A 196 -2.37 4.17 8.77
N LEU A 197 -1.06 3.93 8.78
CA LEU A 197 -0.41 2.77 8.19
C LEU A 197 0.32 1.97 9.26
N LYS A 198 0.42 0.65 9.07
CA LYS A 198 1.26 -0.23 9.88
C LYS A 198 2.30 -0.89 8.99
N ARG A 199 3.57 -0.88 9.41
CA ARG A 199 4.68 -1.55 8.72
C ARG A 199 5.71 -2.04 9.72
N LYS A 200 6.14 -3.29 9.56
CA LYS A 200 7.14 -3.95 10.43
C LYS A 200 6.83 -3.77 11.93
N GLY A 201 5.56 -3.91 12.32
CA GLY A 201 5.08 -3.76 13.70
C GLY A 201 4.93 -2.33 14.21
N ARG A 202 5.34 -1.31 13.45
CA ARG A 202 5.24 0.11 13.82
C ARG A 202 4.08 0.80 13.12
N TYR A 203 3.44 1.74 13.81
CA TYR A 203 2.33 2.56 13.34
C TYR A 203 2.81 3.92 12.88
N TYR A 204 2.26 4.40 11.77
CA TYR A 204 2.55 5.66 11.12
C TYR A 204 1.23 6.40 10.93
N GLN A 205 1.00 7.49 11.67
CA GLN A 205 -0.14 8.38 11.41
C GLN A 205 0.35 9.53 10.53
N MET A 206 0.03 9.53 9.24
CA MET A 206 0.11 10.72 8.41
C MET A 206 -0.93 11.74 8.88
N PHE A 207 -0.61 13.03 8.85
CA PHE A 207 -1.53 14.10 9.21
C PHE A 207 -1.19 15.37 8.44
N SER A 208 -2.18 16.23 8.28
CA SER A 208 -2.02 17.57 7.71
C SER A 208 -1.87 18.62 8.79
N GLY A 209 -1.09 19.66 8.53
CA GLY A 209 -0.98 20.82 9.41
C GLY A 209 -0.81 22.12 8.66
N GLY A 210 -0.91 23.23 9.38
CA GLY A 210 -0.86 24.58 8.81
C GLY A 210 -2.24 25.07 8.37
N ASN A 211 -2.30 25.91 7.35
CA ASN A 211 -3.57 26.49 6.87
C ASN A 211 -3.88 26.06 5.43
N TRP A 212 -4.92 25.25 5.27
CA TRP A 212 -5.39 24.74 3.97
C TRP A 212 -5.66 25.82 2.93
N LYS A 213 -5.87 27.08 3.32
CA LYS A 213 -6.11 28.21 2.41
C LYS A 213 -4.84 28.81 1.81
N ASN A 214 -3.65 28.40 2.26
CA ASN A 214 -2.41 29.06 1.89
C ASN A 214 -1.20 28.10 1.81
N PRO A 215 -0.01 28.58 1.42
CA PRO A 215 1.17 27.75 1.23
C PRO A 215 1.71 27.02 2.47
N SER A 216 1.23 27.32 3.68
CA SER A 216 1.68 26.64 4.91
C SER A 216 1.13 25.22 5.05
N TYR A 217 0.06 24.87 4.33
CA TYR A 217 -0.51 23.52 4.41
C TYR A 217 0.46 22.46 3.88
N GLY A 218 0.60 21.38 4.63
CA GLY A 218 1.50 20.27 4.30
C GLY A 218 1.20 19.03 5.11
N VAL A 219 1.87 17.93 4.75
CA VAL A 219 1.70 16.61 5.38
C VAL A 219 2.96 16.20 6.10
N SER A 220 2.80 15.65 7.30
CA SER A 220 3.85 14.98 8.06
C SER A 220 3.32 13.64 8.59
N TYR A 221 4.11 12.94 9.40
CA TYR A 221 3.67 11.75 10.11
C TYR A 221 4.22 11.65 11.54
N ALA A 222 3.48 10.94 12.40
CA ALA A 222 3.87 10.57 13.74
C ALA A 222 4.00 9.05 13.89
N LEU A 223 4.85 8.59 14.82
CA LEU A 223 5.22 7.20 15.00
C LEU A 223 4.84 6.63 16.37
N ALA A 224 4.42 5.37 16.41
CA ALA A 224 4.30 4.60 17.65
C ALA A 224 4.60 3.11 17.43
N ASP A 225 5.18 2.46 18.45
CA ASP A 225 5.43 1.01 18.45
C ASP A 225 4.22 0.21 18.93
N SER A 226 3.20 0.88 19.47
CA SER A 226 1.96 0.26 19.90
C SER A 226 0.81 1.19 19.63
N ILE A 227 -0.26 0.66 19.02
CA ILE A 227 -1.48 1.42 18.89
C ILE A 227 -1.93 1.91 20.24
N HIS A 228 -1.83 1.13 21.32
CA HIS A 228 -2.31 1.44 22.68
C HIS A 228 -1.46 2.45 23.49
N SER A 229 -0.47 3.11 22.89
CA SER A 229 0.34 4.13 23.56
C SER A 229 -0.54 5.13 24.33
N ARG A 230 -0.18 5.42 25.59
CA ARG A 230 -0.81 6.48 26.39
C ARG A 230 -0.16 7.83 26.17
N GLU A 231 1.07 7.83 25.67
CA GLU A 231 1.82 9.01 25.28
C GLU A 231 1.48 9.39 23.83
N GLU A 232 1.66 10.68 23.53
CA GLU A 232 1.60 11.21 22.16
C GLU A 232 2.57 10.44 21.24
N TRP A 233 2.15 10.20 20.01
CA TRP A 233 2.97 9.58 18.99
C TRP A 233 4.11 10.52 18.60
N SER A 234 5.26 9.94 18.30
CA SER A 234 6.49 10.71 18.07
C SER A 234 6.45 11.40 16.72
N GLN A 235 6.26 12.72 16.72
CA GLN A 235 6.46 13.58 15.56
C GLN A 235 7.94 13.94 15.40
N LEU A 236 8.42 14.00 14.17
CA LEU A 236 9.76 14.47 13.85
C LEU A 236 9.77 16.00 13.69
N GLU A 237 10.78 16.67 14.26
CA GLU A 237 11.01 18.09 13.98
C GLU A 237 11.51 18.26 12.55
N HIS A 238 10.82 19.09 11.78
CA HIS A 238 11.18 19.31 10.38
C HIS A 238 12.38 20.22 10.23
N SER A 239 13.30 19.80 9.38
CA SER A 239 14.50 20.54 9.00
C SER A 239 14.74 20.38 7.50
N ARG A 240 15.80 21.00 6.97
CA ARG A 240 16.22 20.71 5.58
C ARG A 240 16.56 19.23 5.36
N GLU A 241 16.94 18.50 6.41
CA GLU A 241 17.36 17.09 6.33
C GLU A 241 16.19 16.11 6.57
N VAL A 242 15.09 16.60 7.15
CA VAL A 242 13.84 15.88 7.42
C VAL A 242 12.66 16.73 6.92
N PRO A 243 12.45 16.82 5.59
CA PRO A 243 11.37 17.61 5.04
C PRO A 243 10.00 17.05 5.43
N LEU A 244 8.96 17.85 5.24
CA LEU A 244 7.58 17.37 5.25
C LEU A 244 7.41 16.30 4.16
N VAL A 245 6.45 15.39 4.36
CA VAL A 245 6.10 14.36 3.37
C VAL A 245 5.55 15.01 2.10
N LEU A 246 4.70 16.03 2.27
CA LEU A 246 4.21 16.89 1.21
C LEU A 246 4.27 18.34 1.69
N SER A 247 4.73 19.24 0.83
CA SER A 247 4.76 20.67 1.11
C SER A 247 4.63 21.50 -0.15
N THR A 248 4.27 22.77 0.00
CA THR A 248 4.30 23.75 -1.09
C THR A 248 5.66 23.75 -1.80
N ILE A 249 5.61 23.70 -3.14
CA ILE A 249 6.74 24.04 -4.02
C ILE A 249 6.46 25.46 -4.54
N PRO A 250 7.20 26.50 -4.12
CA PRO A 250 6.91 27.89 -4.46
C PRO A 250 6.71 28.10 -5.97
N GLY A 251 5.57 28.68 -6.34
CA GLY A 251 5.20 28.94 -7.74
C GLY A 251 4.75 27.72 -8.55
N VAL A 252 4.71 26.53 -7.95
CA VAL A 252 4.42 25.27 -8.66
C VAL A 252 3.30 24.46 -8.00
N VAL A 253 3.40 24.20 -6.69
CA VAL A 253 2.40 23.47 -5.89
C VAL A 253 2.10 24.26 -4.63
N VAL A 254 0.82 24.46 -4.32
CA VAL A 254 0.40 25.23 -3.13
C VAL A 254 -0.50 24.37 -2.25
N GLY A 255 -0.12 24.26 -0.98
CA GLY A 255 -0.90 23.61 0.08
C GLY A 255 -1.31 22.17 -0.21
N PRO A 256 -0.39 21.25 -0.55
CA PRO A 256 -0.73 19.85 -0.72
C PRO A 256 -1.05 19.21 0.64
N GLY A 257 -2.20 18.56 0.78
CA GLY A 257 -2.58 17.95 2.05
C GLY A 257 -3.88 17.17 2.02
N HIS A 258 -4.35 16.86 3.23
CA HIS A 258 -5.48 15.97 3.53
C HIS A 258 -5.41 14.69 2.69
N ASN A 259 -4.37 13.90 2.98
CA ASN A 259 -4.03 12.75 2.14
C ASN A 259 -4.77 11.48 2.56
N SER A 260 -4.98 10.59 1.59
CA SER A 260 -5.25 9.17 1.83
C SER A 260 -4.16 8.31 1.17
N VAL A 261 -4.15 7.01 1.45
CA VAL A 261 -3.22 6.07 0.80
C VAL A 261 -3.98 4.88 0.23
N VAL A 262 -3.67 4.49 -1.00
CA VAL A 262 -4.32 3.37 -1.70
C VAL A 262 -3.27 2.49 -2.38
N ARG A 263 -3.54 1.17 -2.46
CA ARG A 263 -2.72 0.25 -3.28
C ARG A 263 -3.04 0.48 -4.76
N GLY A 264 -2.01 0.49 -5.61
CA GLY A 264 -2.15 0.61 -7.06
C GLY A 264 -2.74 -0.63 -7.73
N PRO A 265 -2.94 -0.58 -9.06
CA PRO A 265 -3.56 -1.67 -9.83
C PRO A 265 -2.76 -2.97 -9.83
N ASP A 266 -1.44 -2.91 -9.67
CA ASP A 266 -0.57 -4.09 -9.45
C ASP A 266 -0.70 -4.70 -8.05
N ASN A 267 -1.56 -4.13 -7.20
CA ASN A 267 -1.82 -4.48 -5.82
C ASN A 267 -0.57 -4.47 -4.93
N ARG A 268 0.49 -3.75 -5.31
CA ARG A 268 1.77 -3.83 -4.62
C ARG A 268 2.31 -2.45 -4.29
N GLN A 269 2.33 -1.56 -5.28
CA GLN A 269 2.80 -0.19 -5.09
C GLN A 269 1.74 0.61 -4.32
N LEU A 270 2.18 1.44 -3.36
CA LEU A 270 1.29 2.37 -2.65
C LEU A 270 1.31 3.74 -3.31
N TYR A 271 0.18 4.43 -3.29
CA TYR A 271 0.03 5.79 -3.77
C TYR A 271 -0.54 6.67 -2.65
N CYS A 272 0.14 7.77 -2.37
CA CYS A 272 -0.39 8.85 -1.56
C CYS A 272 -1.26 9.73 -2.46
N VAL A 273 -2.52 9.87 -2.09
CA VAL A 273 -3.52 10.68 -2.79
C VAL A 273 -3.75 11.91 -1.95
N TYR A 274 -3.79 13.09 -2.55
CA TYR A 274 -3.89 14.34 -1.81
C TYR A 274 -4.52 15.43 -2.69
N HIS A 275 -5.08 16.45 -2.06
CA HIS A 275 -5.47 17.65 -2.79
C HIS A 275 -4.31 18.64 -2.85
N ARG A 276 -4.32 19.53 -3.84
CA ARG A 276 -3.51 20.75 -3.87
C ARG A 276 -4.27 21.87 -4.57
N TRP A 277 -3.92 23.13 -4.31
CA TRP A 277 -4.56 24.24 -5.03
C TRP A 277 -4.19 24.25 -6.51
N ALA A 278 -5.17 24.56 -7.36
CA ALA A 278 -4.94 25.01 -8.72
C ALA A 278 -4.04 26.27 -8.69
N PRO A 279 -3.17 26.48 -9.71
CA PRO A 279 -2.30 27.66 -9.75
C PRO A 279 -3.03 29.01 -9.68
N ASP A 280 -4.29 29.06 -10.12
CA ASP A 280 -5.16 30.24 -10.07
C ASP A 280 -5.96 30.37 -8.76
N GLY A 281 -5.84 29.40 -7.84
CA GLY A 281 -6.58 29.37 -6.58
C GLY A 281 -8.07 29.05 -6.71
N SER A 282 -8.54 28.58 -7.87
CA SER A 282 -9.97 28.35 -8.14
C SER A 282 -10.55 27.14 -7.42
N ALA A 283 -9.75 26.08 -7.23
CA ALA A 283 -10.18 24.82 -6.64
C ALA A 283 -9.01 24.04 -6.03
N ARG A 284 -9.33 23.09 -5.15
CA ARG A 284 -8.41 22.06 -4.67
C ARG A 284 -8.57 20.83 -5.59
N LEU A 285 -7.49 20.37 -6.21
CA LEU A 285 -7.49 19.37 -7.29
C LEU A 285 -6.86 18.06 -6.82
N LEU A 286 -7.35 16.92 -7.35
CA LEU A 286 -6.85 15.58 -7.03
C LEU A 286 -5.45 15.37 -7.61
N SER A 287 -4.49 15.00 -6.77
CA SER A 287 -3.17 14.55 -7.17
C SER A 287 -2.83 13.22 -6.50
N LEU A 288 -1.93 12.46 -7.12
CA LEU A 288 -1.35 11.26 -6.51
C LEU A 288 0.14 11.14 -6.82
N ASP A 289 0.90 10.58 -5.90
CA ASP A 289 2.30 10.19 -6.11
C ASP A 289 2.61 8.89 -5.37
N ARG A 290 3.63 8.16 -5.83
CA ARG A 290 4.04 6.91 -5.20
C ARG A 290 4.46 7.16 -3.75
N LEU A 291 3.94 6.35 -2.84
CA LEU A 291 4.41 6.25 -1.47
C LEU A 291 5.40 5.09 -1.39
N GLU A 292 6.61 5.41 -0.96
CA GLU A 292 7.70 4.48 -0.80
C GLU A 292 8.16 4.44 0.65
N TRP A 293 8.78 3.32 0.98
CA TRP A 293 9.44 3.16 2.26
C TRP A 293 10.94 3.13 2.06
N VAL A 294 11.67 3.97 2.78
CA VAL A 294 13.15 4.06 2.73
C VAL A 294 13.69 3.82 4.14
N GLY A 295 14.07 2.58 4.45
CA GLY A 295 14.22 2.15 5.84
C GLY A 295 12.91 2.35 6.61
N ASP A 296 12.99 3.02 7.76
CA ASP A 296 11.83 3.43 8.57
C ASP A 296 11.18 4.75 8.11
N ARG A 297 11.69 5.37 7.04
CA ARG A 297 11.13 6.63 6.54
C ARG A 297 9.97 6.36 5.59
N LEU A 298 8.83 6.98 5.87
CA LEU A 298 7.73 7.12 4.92
C LEU A 298 8.05 8.28 3.97
N SER A 299 8.07 8.01 2.66
CA SER A 299 8.40 9.01 1.65
C SER A 299 7.35 9.03 0.56
N VAL A 300 6.96 10.22 0.10
CA VAL A 300 6.15 10.36 -1.12
C VAL A 300 7.04 10.94 -2.20
N LEU A 301 7.03 10.33 -3.39
CA LEU A 301 7.84 10.77 -4.52
C LEU A 301 7.16 11.91 -5.29
N GLY A 302 6.81 12.95 -4.54
CA GLY A 302 6.04 14.09 -4.99
C GLY A 302 6.19 15.29 -4.04
N PRO A 303 5.38 16.35 -4.20
CA PRO A 303 4.29 16.45 -5.16
C PRO A 303 4.79 16.67 -6.59
N SER A 304 4.44 15.78 -7.53
CA SER A 304 4.92 15.86 -8.91
C SER A 304 4.10 16.83 -9.77
N THR A 305 4.75 17.48 -10.74
CA THR A 305 4.10 18.31 -11.78
C THR A 305 4.63 18.02 -13.19
N THR A 306 5.51 17.04 -13.32
CA THR A 306 6.06 16.55 -14.58
C THR A 306 5.48 15.16 -14.89
N PRO A 307 5.54 14.70 -16.15
CA PRO A 307 5.09 13.36 -16.50
C PRO A 307 5.69 12.28 -15.59
N GLN A 308 4.82 11.54 -14.92
CA GLN A 308 5.12 10.37 -14.12
C GLN A 308 4.64 9.12 -14.85
N GLU A 309 5.29 7.99 -14.66
CA GLU A 309 4.81 6.75 -15.26
C GLU A 309 3.47 6.32 -14.65
N ASN A 310 2.55 5.82 -15.47
CA ASN A 310 1.28 5.30 -14.98
C ASN A 310 1.53 4.22 -13.91
N PRO A 311 0.61 4.09 -12.93
CA PRO A 311 0.58 2.92 -12.06
C PRO A 311 0.66 1.63 -12.88
N ASN A 312 1.46 0.65 -12.42
CA ASN A 312 1.64 -0.55 -13.20
C ASN A 312 0.31 -1.32 -13.26
N ALA A 313 -0.02 -1.85 -14.43
CA ALA A 313 -1.23 -2.63 -14.62
C ALA A 313 -1.04 -4.07 -14.11
N PRO A 314 -2.06 -4.67 -13.48
CA PRO A 314 -2.02 -6.08 -13.14
C PRO A 314 -2.08 -6.93 -14.41
N LEU A 315 -1.60 -8.17 -14.35
CA LEU A 315 -1.98 -9.17 -15.33
C LEU A 315 -3.40 -9.65 -15.02
N CYS A 316 -4.31 -9.56 -16.00
CA CYS A 316 -5.63 -10.16 -15.89
C CYS A 316 -5.57 -11.56 -16.55
N PRO A 317 -5.56 -12.65 -15.77
CA PRO A 317 -5.42 -13.98 -16.33
C PRO A 317 -6.64 -14.37 -17.17
N ILE A 318 -6.39 -15.05 -18.29
CA ILE A 318 -7.43 -15.77 -19.02
C ILE A 318 -7.52 -17.16 -18.41
N PHE A 319 -8.71 -17.51 -17.95
CA PHE A 319 -8.98 -18.83 -17.38
C PHE A 319 -9.51 -19.80 -18.45
N ARG A 320 -8.89 -20.98 -18.52
CA ARG A 320 -9.43 -22.11 -19.30
C ARG A 320 -10.33 -22.93 -18.40
N GLN A 321 -11.58 -23.06 -18.79
CA GLN A 321 -12.54 -23.93 -18.12
C GLN A 321 -12.12 -25.38 -18.31
N THR A 322 -11.92 -26.10 -17.21
CA THR A 322 -11.53 -27.52 -17.23
C THR A 322 -12.67 -28.45 -16.81
N SER A 323 -13.61 -27.96 -16.01
CA SER A 323 -14.87 -28.64 -15.67
C SER A 323 -15.94 -27.63 -15.30
N GLY A 324 -17.20 -28.08 -15.34
CA GLY A 324 -18.37 -27.26 -15.02
C GLY A 324 -18.60 -26.11 -16.01
N LEU A 325 -19.74 -25.43 -15.85
CA LEU A 325 -20.08 -24.25 -16.64
C LEU A 325 -19.53 -23.00 -15.96
N TRP A 326 -18.75 -22.19 -16.69
CA TRP A 326 -18.43 -20.83 -16.27
C TRP A 326 -18.90 -19.82 -17.30
N LEU A 327 -19.50 -18.74 -16.82
CA LEU A 327 -19.88 -17.57 -17.59
C LEU A 327 -18.90 -16.44 -17.30
N GLU A 328 -18.50 -15.68 -18.31
CA GLU A 328 -17.64 -14.51 -18.14
C GLU A 328 -18.40 -13.26 -18.57
N LYS A 329 -18.47 -12.26 -17.67
CA LYS A 329 -19.09 -10.96 -17.95
C LYS A 329 -18.29 -9.87 -17.24
N GLU A 330 -17.85 -8.83 -17.94
CA GLU A 330 -17.25 -7.64 -17.31
C GLU A 330 -16.11 -7.96 -16.32
N ARG A 331 -15.26 -8.94 -16.65
CA ARG A 331 -14.14 -9.45 -15.79
C ARG A 331 -14.60 -10.13 -14.49
N GLU A 332 -15.83 -10.63 -14.48
CA GLU A 332 -16.42 -11.49 -13.48
C GLU A 332 -16.60 -12.89 -14.07
N LEU A 333 -16.10 -13.90 -13.36
CA LEU A 333 -16.26 -15.31 -13.70
C LEU A 333 -17.32 -15.91 -12.78
N ILE A 334 -18.44 -16.34 -13.35
CA ILE A 334 -19.64 -16.76 -12.63
C ILE A 334 -19.89 -18.24 -12.88
N HIS A 335 -20.02 -19.01 -11.81
CA HIS A 335 -20.53 -20.38 -11.84
C HIS A 335 -21.99 -20.38 -11.36
N PRO A 336 -22.98 -20.66 -12.23
CA PRO A 336 -24.39 -20.56 -11.86
C PRO A 336 -25.01 -21.85 -11.29
N ALA A 337 -24.32 -22.99 -11.37
CA ALA A 337 -24.90 -24.30 -11.09
C ALA A 337 -24.56 -24.80 -9.67
N ALA A 338 -25.46 -25.60 -9.08
CA ALA A 338 -25.28 -26.18 -7.75
C ALA A 338 -24.86 -27.66 -7.76
N GLU A 339 -24.92 -28.33 -8.93
CA GLU A 339 -24.89 -29.81 -8.98
C GLU A 339 -23.55 -30.41 -9.41
N GLU A 340 -22.62 -29.66 -10.01
CA GLU A 340 -21.34 -30.20 -10.49
C GLU A 340 -20.13 -29.34 -10.06
N PRO A 341 -19.03 -29.97 -9.61
CA PRO A 341 -17.78 -29.26 -9.36
C PRO A 341 -17.25 -28.59 -10.63
N ALA A 342 -16.84 -27.33 -10.50
CA ALA A 342 -16.37 -26.51 -11.59
C ALA A 342 -14.95 -26.02 -11.33
N GLU A 343 -14.10 -26.06 -12.35
CA GLU A 343 -12.72 -25.59 -12.27
C GLU A 343 -12.37 -24.77 -13.50
N ALA A 344 -11.70 -23.64 -13.27
CA ALA A 344 -11.14 -22.80 -14.32
C ALA A 344 -9.71 -22.43 -13.94
N GLY A 345 -8.74 -22.74 -14.81
CA GLY A 345 -7.31 -22.63 -14.49
C GLY A 345 -6.49 -21.84 -15.49
N THR A 346 -5.34 -21.36 -15.03
CA THR A 346 -4.35 -20.64 -15.84
C THR A 346 -2.94 -21.02 -15.40
N GLU A 347 -2.00 -21.00 -16.34
CA GLU A 347 -0.59 -21.28 -16.07
C GLU A 347 0.10 -20.06 -15.46
N LEU A 348 1.00 -20.30 -14.52
CA LEU A 348 1.80 -19.27 -13.86
C LEU A 348 3.16 -19.19 -14.54
N ALA A 349 3.54 -17.99 -14.95
CA ALA A 349 4.80 -17.75 -15.65
C ALA A 349 6.02 -17.60 -14.72
N SER A 350 5.81 -17.60 -13.40
CA SER A 350 6.85 -17.38 -12.40
C SER A 350 6.59 -18.21 -11.14
N SER A 351 7.67 -18.55 -10.43
CA SER A 351 7.66 -19.13 -9.10
C SER A 351 7.32 -18.13 -7.99
N SER A 352 7.38 -16.81 -8.28
CA SER A 352 6.97 -15.76 -7.34
C SER A 352 5.98 -14.80 -7.98
N PHE A 353 4.89 -14.56 -7.27
CA PHE A 353 3.77 -13.74 -7.70
C PHE A 353 2.86 -13.40 -6.53
N MET A 354 2.00 -12.42 -6.75
CA MET A 354 0.86 -12.13 -5.89
C MET A 354 -0.42 -12.22 -6.71
N ILE A 355 -1.43 -12.87 -6.16
CA ILE A 355 -2.80 -12.96 -6.68
C ILE A 355 -3.69 -12.07 -5.80
N GLU A 356 -4.54 -11.26 -6.42
CA GLU A 356 -5.70 -10.67 -5.74
C GLU A 356 -6.95 -11.08 -6.50
N VAL A 357 -7.97 -11.56 -5.78
CA VAL A 357 -9.27 -11.93 -6.33
C VAL A 357 -10.36 -11.62 -5.32
N SER A 358 -11.49 -11.09 -5.78
CA SER A 358 -12.70 -10.96 -4.95
C SER A 358 -13.62 -12.14 -5.24
N LEU A 359 -14.17 -12.78 -4.22
CA LEU A 359 -15.06 -13.92 -4.38
C LEU A 359 -16.30 -13.84 -3.50
N ALA A 360 -17.43 -14.32 -4.02
CA ALA A 360 -18.72 -14.36 -3.34
C ALA A 360 -19.50 -15.61 -3.77
N ALA A 361 -20.18 -16.27 -2.84
CA ALA A 361 -21.21 -17.25 -3.17
C ALA A 361 -22.46 -16.54 -3.71
N SER A 362 -23.26 -17.24 -4.50
CA SER A 362 -24.57 -16.74 -4.88
C SER A 362 -25.43 -16.52 -3.63
N PRO A 363 -26.16 -15.39 -3.51
CA PRO A 363 -27.10 -15.17 -2.42
C PRO A 363 -28.20 -16.24 -2.33
N ASP A 364 -28.50 -16.91 -3.44
CA ASP A 364 -29.51 -17.97 -3.54
C ASP A 364 -28.93 -19.38 -3.32
N ALA A 365 -27.64 -19.50 -2.97
CA ALA A 365 -27.03 -20.80 -2.68
C ALA A 365 -27.63 -21.43 -1.41
N GLU A 366 -28.00 -22.71 -1.49
CA GLU A 366 -28.45 -23.46 -0.33
C GLU A 366 -27.24 -23.98 0.48
N PRO A 367 -27.30 -23.99 1.83
CA PRO A 367 -26.23 -24.53 2.65
C PRO A 367 -26.02 -26.03 2.47
N ASP A 368 -24.85 -26.41 1.95
CA ASP A 368 -24.35 -27.79 1.90
C ASP A 368 -23.00 -27.89 2.64
N GLN A 369 -22.80 -29.00 3.36
CA GLN A 369 -21.59 -29.26 4.13
C GLN A 369 -20.35 -29.43 3.25
N GLU A 370 -20.53 -29.85 1.99
CA GLU A 370 -19.44 -30.01 1.03
C GLU A 370 -19.29 -28.79 0.09
N ALA A 371 -20.20 -27.82 0.16
CA ALA A 371 -20.18 -26.64 -0.69
C ALA A 371 -19.02 -25.69 -0.34
N GLU A 372 -18.15 -25.46 -1.31
CA GLU A 372 -16.95 -24.63 -1.16
C GLU A 372 -16.61 -23.90 -2.46
N MET A 373 -16.12 -22.67 -2.35
CA MET A 373 -15.49 -21.95 -3.47
C MET A 373 -14.13 -21.43 -3.05
N GLY A 374 -13.20 -21.30 -3.99
CA GLY A 374 -11.91 -20.70 -3.69
C GLY A 374 -10.86 -20.87 -4.77
N LEU A 375 -9.60 -20.91 -4.35
CA LEU A 375 -8.48 -21.10 -5.27
C LEU A 375 -7.54 -22.22 -4.82
N ARG A 376 -6.86 -22.79 -5.80
CA ARG A 376 -5.89 -23.87 -5.65
C ARG A 376 -4.62 -23.54 -6.40
N LEU A 377 -3.49 -23.88 -5.80
CA LEU A 377 -2.18 -23.86 -6.43
C LEU A 377 -1.66 -25.28 -6.59
N SER A 378 -1.11 -25.59 -7.76
CA SER A 378 -0.58 -26.93 -8.09
C SER A 378 0.72 -26.84 -8.86
N ARG A 379 1.44 -27.97 -8.90
CA ARG A 379 2.60 -28.20 -9.76
C ARG A 379 2.48 -29.54 -10.47
N GLY A 380 2.56 -29.56 -11.81
CA GLY A 380 2.46 -30.80 -12.59
C GLY A 380 1.22 -31.65 -12.27
N GLY A 381 0.08 -30.99 -11.99
CA GLY A 381 -1.17 -31.63 -11.56
C GLY A 381 -1.24 -32.04 -10.08
N THR A 382 -0.14 -31.96 -9.34
CA THR A 382 -0.13 -32.22 -7.89
C THR A 382 -0.55 -30.98 -7.13
N ARG A 383 -1.57 -31.11 -6.29
CA ARG A 383 -2.06 -30.01 -5.43
C ARG A 383 -1.03 -29.67 -4.35
N LEU A 384 -0.68 -28.39 -4.25
CA LEU A 384 0.26 -27.86 -3.26
C LEU A 384 -0.46 -27.08 -2.16
N PHE A 385 -1.49 -26.33 -2.54
CA PHE A 385 -2.23 -25.45 -1.65
C PHE A 385 -3.68 -25.29 -2.10
N THR A 386 -4.60 -25.13 -1.16
CA THR A 386 -5.99 -24.76 -1.38
C THR A 386 -6.43 -23.84 -0.27
N ILE A 387 -7.14 -22.78 -0.65
CA ILE A 387 -7.99 -22.03 0.24
C ILE A 387 -9.39 -22.05 -0.34
N GLY A 388 -10.36 -22.44 0.47
CA GLY A 388 -11.75 -22.34 0.10
C GLY A 388 -12.63 -21.92 1.27
N PHE A 389 -13.77 -21.33 0.90
CA PHE A 389 -14.75 -20.76 1.79
C PHE A 389 -15.94 -21.70 1.83
N SER A 390 -16.18 -22.30 3.00
CA SER A 390 -17.29 -23.22 3.20
C SER A 390 -18.60 -22.47 3.45
N HIS A 391 -19.70 -22.99 2.89
CA HIS A 391 -21.03 -22.40 3.07
C HIS A 391 -21.66 -22.67 4.45
N THR A 392 -21.34 -23.78 5.10
CA THR A 392 -22.11 -24.22 6.29
C THR A 392 -21.53 -23.80 7.62
N ASP A 393 -20.20 -23.74 7.76
CA ASP A 393 -19.56 -23.35 9.01
C ASP A 393 -19.04 -21.89 9.00
N GLY A 394 -19.19 -21.19 7.87
CA GLY A 394 -18.72 -19.82 7.69
C GLY A 394 -17.21 -19.69 7.89
N SER A 395 -16.44 -20.77 7.64
CA SER A 395 -14.98 -20.79 7.78
C SER A 395 -14.26 -20.78 6.43
N ALA A 396 -13.05 -20.21 6.42
CA ALA A 396 -12.09 -20.38 5.33
C ALA A 396 -11.14 -21.51 5.72
N VAL A 397 -11.18 -22.60 4.97
CA VAL A 397 -10.31 -23.75 5.20
C VAL A 397 -9.08 -23.59 4.32
N VAL A 398 -7.91 -23.48 4.96
CA VAL A 398 -6.63 -23.55 4.28
C VAL A 398 -6.10 -24.99 4.39
N CYS A 399 -5.92 -25.63 3.24
CA CYS A 399 -5.24 -26.91 3.12
C CYS A 399 -3.90 -26.70 2.43
N ALA A 400 -2.80 -26.77 3.18
CA ALA A 400 -1.44 -26.70 2.66
C ALA A 400 -0.66 -27.95 3.11
N ALA A 401 -0.02 -28.66 2.17
CA ALA A 401 0.65 -29.94 2.45
C ALA A 401 2.19 -29.75 2.59
N PRO A 402 2.84 -30.59 3.43
CA PRO A 402 3.09 -31.97 3.03
C PRO A 402 2.45 -33.02 3.93
N GLU A 403 1.58 -33.84 3.33
CA GLU A 403 0.94 -35.05 3.88
C GLU A 403 -0.18 -34.79 4.90
N GLU A 404 -1.39 -35.21 4.51
CA GLU A 404 -2.68 -35.46 5.20
C GLU A 404 -3.02 -34.97 6.64
N ASP A 405 -2.23 -34.17 7.36
CA ASP A 405 -2.51 -33.83 8.77
C ASP A 405 -2.39 -32.34 9.16
N ILE A 406 -2.25 -31.41 8.21
CA ILE A 406 -2.39 -29.97 8.51
C ILE A 406 -3.61 -29.38 7.80
N ARG A 407 -4.77 -29.47 8.46
CA ARG A 407 -5.88 -28.53 8.26
C ARG A 407 -5.63 -27.30 9.14
N SER A 408 -4.85 -26.33 8.66
CA SER A 408 -4.77 -25.04 9.34
C SER A 408 -6.00 -24.22 8.95
N ARG A 409 -6.90 -23.93 9.88
CA ARG A 409 -8.06 -23.06 9.61
C ARG A 409 -7.66 -21.60 9.79
N ILE A 410 -8.06 -20.74 8.85
CA ILE A 410 -8.17 -19.31 9.16
C ILE A 410 -9.51 -19.18 9.86
N GLU A 411 -9.49 -18.86 11.15
CA GLU A 411 -10.73 -18.60 11.88
C GLU A 411 -11.38 -17.34 11.30
N LEU A 412 -12.53 -17.53 10.66
CA LEU A 412 -13.38 -16.43 10.25
C LEU A 412 -14.33 -16.08 11.41
N PRO A 413 -14.75 -14.81 11.54
CA PRO A 413 -15.73 -14.41 12.53
C PRO A 413 -17.03 -15.22 12.41
N HIS A 414 -17.67 -15.50 13.55
CA HIS A 414 -18.98 -16.13 13.54
C HIS A 414 -19.98 -15.32 12.70
N GLY A 415 -20.63 -15.95 11.72
CA GLY A 415 -21.57 -15.30 10.81
C GLY A 415 -20.92 -14.52 9.66
N PHE A 416 -19.68 -14.84 9.31
CA PHE A 416 -19.01 -14.29 8.12
C PHE A 416 -19.83 -14.57 6.84
N PRO A 417 -20.31 -13.53 6.14
CA PRO A 417 -21.28 -13.70 5.07
C PRO A 417 -20.62 -14.03 3.73
N ILE A 418 -20.43 -15.31 3.40
CA ILE A 418 -19.75 -15.69 2.16
C ILE A 418 -20.50 -15.28 0.86
N SER A 419 -21.75 -14.84 0.95
CA SER A 419 -22.57 -14.38 -0.19
C SER A 419 -22.29 -12.93 -0.60
N VAL A 420 -21.35 -12.25 0.06
CA VAL A 420 -20.85 -10.93 -0.33
C VAL A 420 -19.39 -11.05 -0.76
N PHE A 421 -18.90 -10.07 -1.53
CA PHE A 421 -17.53 -10.13 -2.02
C PHE A 421 -16.52 -9.95 -0.89
N HIS A 422 -15.65 -10.93 -0.75
CA HIS A 422 -14.47 -10.86 0.10
C HIS A 422 -13.21 -10.80 -0.73
N GLY A 423 -12.23 -10.00 -0.30
CA GLY A 423 -10.96 -9.86 -0.98
C GLY A 423 -9.98 -10.93 -0.51
N LEU A 424 -9.48 -11.76 -1.42
CA LEU A 424 -8.44 -12.74 -1.16
C LEU A 424 -7.15 -12.32 -1.84
N ARG A 425 -6.09 -12.15 -1.05
CA ARG A 425 -4.72 -11.91 -1.52
C ARG A 425 -3.85 -13.11 -1.20
N VAL A 426 -3.15 -13.65 -2.19
CA VAL A 426 -2.22 -14.77 -2.01
C VAL A 426 -0.87 -14.39 -2.61
N GLU A 427 0.14 -14.25 -1.77
CA GLU A 427 1.50 -13.92 -2.17
C GLU A 427 2.41 -15.14 -2.03
N VAL A 428 2.99 -15.56 -3.15
CA VAL A 428 3.93 -16.67 -3.24
C VAL A 428 5.30 -16.11 -3.59
N ASN A 429 6.30 -16.48 -2.79
CA ASN A 429 7.70 -16.13 -3.00
C ASN A 429 8.50 -17.45 -2.98
N GLY A 430 8.59 -18.06 -4.17
CA GLY A 430 9.04 -19.42 -4.38
C GLY A 430 8.17 -20.45 -3.65
N ALA A 431 8.69 -21.03 -2.56
CA ALA A 431 7.98 -21.96 -1.70
C ALA A 431 7.25 -21.24 -0.55
N ARG A 432 7.59 -20.01 -0.19
CA ARG A 432 6.85 -19.27 0.84
C ARG A 432 5.50 -18.83 0.31
N ILE A 433 4.49 -18.90 1.16
CA ILE A 433 3.13 -18.44 0.84
C ILE A 433 2.55 -17.64 2.01
N ASP A 434 1.88 -16.56 1.65
CA ASP A 434 1.16 -15.67 2.54
C ASP A 434 -0.24 -15.42 1.99
N VAL A 435 -1.25 -15.49 2.85
CA VAL A 435 -2.65 -15.41 2.49
C VAL A 435 -3.32 -14.38 3.39
N GLU A 436 -4.05 -13.44 2.81
CA GLU A 436 -4.75 -12.37 3.50
C GLU A 436 -6.19 -12.29 3.00
N ILE A 437 -7.16 -12.22 3.93
CA ILE A 437 -8.58 -12.03 3.65
C ILE A 437 -9.02 -10.65 4.15
N ASP A 438 -9.64 -9.85 3.28
CA ASP A 438 -10.17 -8.52 3.54
C ASP A 438 -9.17 -7.51 4.14
N GLY A 439 -7.89 -7.63 3.80
CA GLY A 439 -6.99 -6.47 3.90
C GLY A 439 -6.14 -6.29 5.16
N ARG A 440 -6.12 -7.23 6.14
CA ARG A 440 -4.99 -7.49 7.09
C ARG A 440 -5.29 -8.43 8.26
N ALA A 441 -6.49 -8.38 8.85
CA ALA A 441 -6.78 -9.06 10.13
C ALA A 441 -6.76 -10.60 10.05
N ARG A 442 -7.00 -11.14 8.85
CA ARG A 442 -7.16 -12.59 8.62
C ARG A 442 -6.04 -13.07 7.74
N ARG A 443 -4.92 -13.48 8.37
CA ARG A 443 -3.69 -13.87 7.67
C ARG A 443 -3.25 -15.29 7.99
N TRP A 444 -2.71 -15.99 6.99
CA TRP A 444 -2.04 -17.26 7.15
C TRP A 444 -0.71 -17.25 6.41
N ARG A 445 0.31 -17.89 6.98
CA ARG A 445 1.64 -18.06 6.37
C ARG A 445 2.05 -19.51 6.40
N GLY A 446 2.72 -19.96 5.35
CA GLY A 446 3.25 -21.31 5.28
C GLY A 446 4.34 -21.50 4.23
N ARG A 447 4.70 -22.76 4.01
CA ARG A 447 5.69 -23.16 3.01
C ARG A 447 5.17 -24.34 2.19
N LEU A 448 5.21 -24.20 0.87
CA LEU A 448 4.82 -25.18 -0.12
C LEU A 448 5.93 -26.21 -0.33
N LYS A 449 5.60 -27.43 -0.77
CA LYS A 449 6.61 -28.45 -1.14
C LYS A 449 7.49 -28.01 -2.33
N ALA A 450 6.94 -27.18 -3.20
CA ALA A 450 7.59 -26.68 -4.41
C ALA A 450 6.88 -25.39 -4.86
N PRO A 451 7.54 -24.53 -5.66
CA PRO A 451 6.86 -23.44 -6.31
C PRO A 451 5.76 -23.95 -7.27
N PRO A 452 4.55 -23.36 -7.25
CA PRO A 452 3.45 -23.75 -8.11
C PRO A 452 3.65 -23.26 -9.56
N ASP A 453 3.10 -24.00 -10.51
CA ASP A 453 3.08 -23.66 -11.95
C ASP A 453 1.67 -23.36 -12.46
N ARG A 454 0.64 -23.56 -11.64
CA ARG A 454 -0.76 -23.37 -12.04
C ARG A 454 -1.64 -22.83 -10.92
N LEU A 455 -2.52 -21.89 -11.28
CA LEU A 455 -3.62 -21.36 -10.48
C LEU A 455 -4.94 -21.92 -11.02
N THR A 456 -5.80 -22.41 -10.12
CA THR A 456 -7.17 -22.85 -10.45
C THR A 456 -8.16 -22.17 -9.51
N LEU A 457 -9.16 -21.51 -10.07
CA LEU A 457 -10.39 -21.13 -9.36
C LEU A 457 -11.33 -22.34 -9.39
N PHE A 458 -11.96 -22.64 -8.25
CA PHE A 458 -12.85 -23.79 -8.15
C PHE A 458 -14.13 -23.47 -7.40
N SER A 459 -15.16 -24.22 -7.73
CA SER A 459 -16.38 -24.38 -6.95
C SER A 459 -16.69 -25.87 -6.81
N ASN A 460 -17.05 -26.30 -5.60
CA ASN A 460 -17.61 -27.60 -5.33
C ASN A 460 -19.08 -27.40 -4.95
N SER A 461 -20.00 -27.68 -5.87
CA SER A 461 -21.46 -27.60 -5.64
C SER A 461 -21.94 -26.28 -5.02
N LEU A 462 -21.28 -25.17 -5.37
CA LEU A 462 -21.59 -23.85 -4.84
C LEU A 462 -21.68 -22.82 -5.97
N PRO A 463 -22.87 -22.32 -6.34
CA PRO A 463 -22.97 -21.21 -7.27
C PRO A 463 -22.19 -20.01 -6.71
N CYS A 464 -21.30 -19.42 -7.50
CA CYS A 464 -20.36 -18.41 -7.02
C CYS A 464 -19.87 -17.46 -8.12
N SER A 465 -19.23 -16.38 -7.68
CA SER A 465 -18.62 -15.36 -8.52
C SER A 465 -17.19 -15.06 -8.07
N PHE A 466 -16.31 -14.90 -9.04
CA PHE A 466 -14.95 -14.37 -8.87
C PHE A 466 -14.80 -13.10 -9.70
N LYS A 467 -14.49 -11.98 -9.05
CA LYS A 467 -14.26 -10.69 -9.69
C LYS A 467 -12.83 -10.21 -9.48
N ALA A 468 -12.32 -9.46 -10.46
CA ALA A 468 -11.04 -8.77 -10.38
C ALA A 468 -9.83 -9.67 -10.04
N CYS A 469 -9.85 -10.91 -10.53
CA CYS A 469 -8.68 -11.76 -10.44
C CYS A 469 -7.51 -11.10 -11.19
N SER A 470 -6.40 -10.92 -10.49
CA SER A 470 -5.20 -10.27 -11.00
C SER A 470 -3.94 -10.97 -10.50
N ILE A 471 -2.89 -10.98 -11.31
CA ILE A 471 -1.58 -11.55 -10.98
C ILE A 471 -0.51 -10.47 -11.17
N THR A 472 0.35 -10.31 -10.17
CA THR A 472 1.55 -9.48 -10.25
C THR A 472 2.77 -10.35 -10.03
N TYR A 473 3.60 -10.53 -11.06
CA TYR A 473 4.79 -11.37 -10.97
C TYR A 473 5.94 -10.64 -10.26
N GLY A 474 6.76 -11.41 -9.54
CA GLY A 474 7.88 -10.90 -8.74
C GLY A 474 7.72 -11.22 -7.26
N PHE A 475 8.55 -10.60 -6.42
CA PHE A 475 8.60 -10.83 -4.98
C PHE A 475 8.97 -9.56 -4.21
N GLU A 476 8.66 -9.50 -2.92
CA GLU A 476 9.05 -8.42 -2.00
C GLU A 476 9.54 -9.11 -0.75
N ASP A 477 10.81 -8.90 -0.43
CA ASP A 477 11.38 -9.29 0.83
C ASP A 477 11.67 -8.02 1.62
N ASP A 478 10.83 -7.77 2.62
CA ASP A 478 11.07 -6.78 3.68
C ASP A 478 11.76 -7.42 4.91
N PHE A 479 12.05 -8.72 4.81
CA PHE A 479 12.70 -9.59 5.79
C PHE A 479 12.04 -9.64 7.18
N TYR A 480 10.89 -9.01 7.36
CA TYR A 480 10.22 -8.93 8.65
C TYR A 480 9.58 -10.27 9.03
N GLY A 481 9.77 -10.69 10.28
CA GLY A 481 9.28 -12.00 10.75
C GLY A 481 10.09 -13.20 10.28
N ILE A 482 11.24 -12.99 9.64
CA ILE A 482 12.23 -14.03 9.32
C ILE A 482 13.47 -13.77 10.16
N ALA A 483 14.13 -14.81 10.66
CA ALA A 483 15.35 -14.66 11.44
C ALA A 483 16.34 -15.80 11.16
N GLY A 484 17.62 -15.45 11.11
CA GLY A 484 18.71 -16.40 10.91
C GLY A 484 19.06 -16.59 9.44
N ASP A 485 18.86 -17.80 8.93
CA ASP A 485 19.38 -18.23 7.63
C ASP A 485 18.63 -17.57 6.44
N PRO A 486 19.33 -16.82 5.56
CA PRO A 486 18.74 -16.23 4.36
C PRO A 486 18.10 -17.22 3.39
N ASP A 487 18.48 -18.51 3.43
CA ASP A 487 17.85 -19.56 2.61
C ASP A 487 16.34 -19.71 2.92
N GLN A 488 15.90 -19.31 4.12
CA GLN A 488 14.48 -19.25 4.47
C GLN A 488 13.70 -18.25 3.59
N ALA A 489 14.37 -17.20 3.11
CA ALA A 489 13.84 -16.22 2.17
C ALA A 489 14.31 -16.47 0.72
N GLU A 490 14.89 -17.64 0.45
CA GLU A 490 15.41 -18.07 -0.86
C GLU A 490 16.60 -17.25 -1.36
N TRP A 491 17.31 -16.61 -0.43
CA TRP A 491 18.55 -15.93 -0.70
C TRP A 491 19.72 -16.84 -0.34
N HIS A 492 20.56 -17.20 -1.31
CA HIS A 492 21.65 -18.15 -1.10
C HIS A 492 23.00 -17.58 -1.53
N THR A 493 24.08 -18.04 -0.91
CA THR A 493 25.44 -17.63 -1.28
C THR A 493 25.96 -18.57 -2.39
N PRO A 494 26.39 -18.06 -3.55
CA PRO A 494 26.91 -18.92 -4.62
C PRO A 494 28.14 -19.72 -4.20
N ALA A 495 28.28 -20.92 -4.75
CA ALA A 495 29.41 -21.79 -4.47
C ALA A 495 30.75 -21.12 -4.82
N GLY A 496 31.70 -21.14 -3.88
CA GLY A 496 33.04 -20.56 -4.07
C GLY A 496 33.14 -19.05 -3.81
N ILE A 497 32.04 -18.39 -3.44
CA ILE A 497 32.04 -16.99 -2.98
C ILE A 497 32.07 -16.94 -1.45
N SER A 498 32.86 -16.01 -0.90
CA SER A 498 32.97 -15.77 0.54
C SER A 498 31.97 -14.71 1.03
N GLY A 499 31.31 -14.95 2.15
CA GLY A 499 30.52 -13.96 2.87
C GLY A 499 29.52 -14.60 3.81
N VAL A 500 29.47 -14.13 5.06
CA VAL A 500 28.42 -14.51 6.01
C VAL A 500 27.25 -13.55 5.92
N TRP A 501 26.08 -14.10 5.58
CA TRP A 501 24.82 -13.38 5.47
C TRP A 501 23.82 -13.90 6.49
N ARG A 502 23.05 -13.00 7.11
CA ARG A 502 21.98 -13.34 8.06
C ARG A 502 20.82 -12.38 7.97
N ILE A 503 19.62 -12.87 8.29
CA ILE A 503 18.46 -12.02 8.51
C ILE A 503 18.35 -11.71 10.01
N VAL A 504 18.41 -10.43 10.36
CA VAL A 504 18.34 -9.92 11.74
C VAL A 504 17.45 -8.68 11.78
N ASP A 505 16.50 -8.63 12.71
CA ASP A 505 15.63 -7.48 12.96
C ASP A 505 14.92 -6.90 11.72
N GLY A 506 14.53 -7.76 10.77
CA GLY A 506 13.86 -7.34 9.55
C GLY A 506 14.78 -6.72 8.49
N GLU A 507 16.09 -7.03 8.55
CA GLU A 507 17.09 -6.67 7.56
C GLU A 507 17.91 -7.91 7.15
N LEU A 508 18.26 -8.00 5.86
CA LEU A 508 19.30 -8.93 5.39
C LEU A 508 20.66 -8.25 5.54
N LEU A 509 21.53 -8.85 6.35
CA LEU A 509 22.80 -8.30 6.78
C LEU A 509 23.96 -9.12 6.22
N GLN A 510 24.94 -8.44 5.62
CA GLN A 510 26.30 -8.97 5.47
C GLN A 510 27.08 -8.66 6.75
N GLU A 511 27.61 -9.69 7.43
CA GLU A 511 28.20 -9.55 8.77
C GLU A 511 29.71 -9.22 8.78
N GLU A 512 30.43 -9.42 7.66
CA GLU A 512 31.89 -9.43 7.61
C GLU A 512 32.47 -8.24 6.84
N ALA A 513 32.96 -7.22 7.56
CA ALA A 513 33.55 -6.02 6.97
C ALA A 513 34.83 -6.27 6.14
N GLY A 514 35.52 -7.41 6.32
CA GLY A 514 36.81 -7.68 5.70
C GLY A 514 36.76 -8.48 4.39
N VAL A 515 35.58 -8.99 4.02
CA VAL A 515 35.46 -9.91 2.89
C VAL A 515 35.36 -9.15 1.58
N GLN A 516 36.15 -9.58 0.61
CA GLN A 516 36.08 -9.05 -0.75
C GLN A 516 35.00 -9.81 -1.53
N ASN A 517 34.22 -9.07 -2.32
CA ASN A 517 33.22 -9.63 -3.23
C ASN A 517 32.22 -10.59 -2.56
N SER A 518 31.64 -10.19 -1.43
CA SER A 518 30.52 -10.94 -0.86
C SER A 518 29.28 -10.79 -1.72
N LEU A 519 28.64 -11.92 -2.01
CA LEU A 519 27.48 -12.00 -2.86
C LEU A 519 26.41 -12.87 -2.20
N ILE A 520 25.16 -12.46 -2.34
CA ILE A 520 24.01 -13.32 -2.08
C ILE A 520 23.02 -13.15 -3.21
N VAL A 521 22.41 -14.26 -3.64
CA VAL A 521 21.63 -14.31 -4.87
C VAL A 521 20.24 -14.85 -4.62
N LYS A 522 19.32 -14.41 -5.48
CA LYS A 522 17.99 -14.97 -5.59
C LYS A 522 17.64 -15.17 -7.05
N GLU A 523 17.41 -16.43 -7.41
CA GLU A 523 17.10 -16.84 -8.78
C GLU A 523 15.64 -16.50 -9.10
N HIS A 524 15.44 -15.40 -9.81
CA HIS A 524 14.15 -15.03 -10.37
C HIS A 524 14.37 -14.22 -11.65
N SER A 525 13.90 -14.75 -12.77
CA SER A 525 13.99 -14.09 -14.07
C SER A 525 12.70 -13.33 -14.37
N LEU A 526 12.85 -12.07 -14.79
CA LEU A 526 11.79 -11.28 -15.44
C LEU A 526 12.46 -10.49 -16.57
N GLU A 527 11.77 -10.39 -17.71
CA GLU A 527 12.27 -9.63 -18.87
C GLU A 527 12.16 -8.12 -18.61
N ASP A 528 10.93 -7.65 -18.39
CA ASP A 528 10.60 -6.28 -18.03
C ASP A 528 10.26 -6.20 -16.54
N TYR A 529 11.00 -5.43 -15.77
CA TYR A 529 10.83 -5.36 -14.32
C TYR A 529 11.21 -4.01 -13.70
N GLU A 530 10.68 -3.76 -12.51
CA GLU A 530 11.18 -2.77 -11.58
C GLU A 530 11.78 -3.50 -10.36
N LEU A 531 13.08 -3.28 -10.12
CA LEU A 531 13.77 -3.70 -8.92
C LEU A 531 13.90 -2.50 -8.00
N VAL A 532 13.48 -2.63 -6.75
CA VAL A 532 13.62 -1.63 -5.69
C VAL A 532 14.48 -2.23 -4.59
N VAL A 533 15.55 -1.53 -4.21
CA VAL A 533 16.48 -1.96 -3.17
C VAL A 533 16.66 -0.82 -2.18
N ASN A 534 16.40 -1.10 -0.91
CA ASN A 534 16.84 -0.23 0.19
C ASN A 534 18.10 -0.82 0.79
N ALA A 535 19.15 -0.01 0.88
CA ALA A 535 20.44 -0.46 1.40
C ALA A 535 21.19 0.66 2.12
N ARG A 536 22.05 0.25 3.06
CA ARG A 536 23.01 1.11 3.78
C ARG A 536 24.23 0.31 4.23
N LEU A 537 25.33 1.01 4.48
CA LEU A 537 26.44 0.50 5.25
C LEU A 537 26.11 0.49 6.75
N VAL A 538 26.60 -0.53 7.45
CA VAL A 538 26.46 -0.70 8.90
C VAL A 538 27.72 -0.25 9.63
N THR A 539 28.88 -0.26 8.96
CA THR A 539 30.16 0.19 9.49
C THR A 539 30.62 1.45 8.76
N ASP A 540 31.57 2.17 9.36
CA ASP A 540 32.27 3.25 8.66
C ASP A 540 32.94 2.69 7.40
N ALA A 541 32.83 3.44 6.30
CA ALA A 541 33.38 3.05 5.02
C ALA A 541 34.90 3.17 5.05
N ALA A 542 35.60 2.04 4.89
CA ALA A 542 37.00 2.07 4.46
C ALA A 542 37.08 2.46 2.98
N PRO A 543 38.25 2.88 2.46
CA PRO A 543 38.43 3.04 1.03
C PRO A 543 38.02 1.77 0.26
N ASP A 544 37.30 1.95 -0.84
CA ASP A 544 36.73 0.89 -1.68
C ASP A 544 35.58 0.07 -1.04
N SER A 545 35.12 0.44 0.16
CA SER A 545 33.90 -0.14 0.76
C SER A 545 32.68 0.24 -0.07
N CYS A 546 31.87 -0.76 -0.44
CA CYS A 546 30.65 -0.51 -1.19
C CYS A 546 29.59 -1.58 -0.95
N TYR A 547 28.35 -1.22 -1.27
CA TYR A 547 27.25 -2.15 -1.48
C TYR A 547 26.68 -1.92 -2.88
N GLY A 548 26.03 -2.93 -3.43
CA GLY A 548 25.51 -2.88 -4.78
C GLY A 548 24.59 -4.03 -5.07
N PHE A 549 24.19 -4.12 -6.32
CA PHE A 549 23.35 -5.19 -6.84
C PHE A 549 23.61 -5.33 -8.34
N TYR A 550 23.26 -6.48 -8.88
CA TYR A 550 23.26 -6.69 -10.32
C TYR A 550 22.30 -7.78 -10.76
N PRO A 551 21.81 -7.71 -12.01
CA PRO A 551 21.17 -8.85 -12.63
C PRO A 551 22.19 -9.97 -12.84
N LEU A 552 21.86 -11.19 -12.44
CA LEU A 552 22.58 -12.40 -12.84
C LEU A 552 22.14 -12.77 -14.25
N LEU A 553 23.07 -13.15 -15.13
CA LEU A 553 22.72 -13.55 -16.50
C LEU A 553 22.51 -15.06 -16.57
N THR A 554 21.66 -15.49 -17.49
CA THR A 554 21.50 -16.91 -17.80
C THR A 554 22.82 -17.49 -18.35
N GLY A 555 23.33 -18.58 -17.75
CA GLY A 555 24.57 -19.24 -18.17
C GLY A 555 25.87 -18.78 -17.49
N GLU A 556 25.82 -18.44 -16.19
CA GLU A 556 26.96 -18.12 -15.31
C GLU A 556 27.70 -16.80 -15.57
N GLY A 557 27.08 -15.86 -16.29
CA GLY A 557 27.61 -14.50 -16.46
C GLY A 557 27.10 -13.51 -15.40
N GLU A 558 27.94 -12.56 -14.99
CA GLU A 558 27.51 -11.39 -14.20
C GLU A 558 26.95 -10.31 -15.14
N GLY A 559 25.81 -9.71 -14.78
CA GLY A 559 25.25 -8.54 -15.48
C GLY A 559 25.98 -7.25 -15.14
N ALA A 560 25.36 -6.10 -15.42
CA ALA A 560 25.95 -4.83 -15.05
C ALA A 560 26.01 -4.71 -13.51
N LEU A 561 27.21 -4.60 -12.95
CA LEU A 561 27.43 -4.33 -11.54
C LEU A 561 27.13 -2.86 -11.25
N LEU A 562 26.10 -2.58 -10.45
CA LEU A 562 25.80 -1.26 -9.94
C LEU A 562 26.12 -1.22 -8.45
N ARG A 563 27.01 -0.32 -8.04
CA ARG A 563 27.48 -0.22 -6.66
C ARG A 563 27.60 1.22 -6.20
N VAL A 564 27.21 1.46 -4.95
CA VAL A 564 27.36 2.73 -4.26
C VAL A 564 28.68 2.69 -3.50
N GLU A 565 29.60 3.58 -3.84
CA GLU A 565 30.94 3.64 -3.23
C GLU A 565 31.33 5.08 -2.88
N LEU A 566 32.28 5.23 -1.95
CA LEU A 566 33.01 6.48 -1.71
C LEU A 566 34.34 6.44 -2.46
N ARG A 567 34.51 7.30 -3.45
CA ARG A 567 35.79 7.48 -4.17
C ARG A 567 36.32 8.88 -3.93
N GLU A 568 37.55 8.99 -3.40
CA GLU A 568 38.18 10.28 -3.08
C GLU A 568 37.30 11.21 -2.22
N ASN A 569 36.56 10.63 -1.26
CA ASN A 569 35.57 11.27 -0.39
C ASN A 569 34.28 11.77 -1.09
N TRP A 570 34.03 11.37 -2.34
CA TRP A 570 32.78 11.67 -3.04
C TRP A 570 31.93 10.41 -3.21
N PRO A 571 30.68 10.41 -2.75
CA PRO A 571 29.76 9.30 -2.95
C PRO A 571 29.29 9.28 -4.40
N GLN A 572 29.30 8.10 -5.00
CA GLN A 572 28.91 7.89 -6.39
C GLN A 572 28.25 6.54 -6.58
N LEU A 573 27.31 6.47 -7.53
CA LEU A 573 26.79 5.21 -8.04
C LEU A 573 27.63 4.81 -9.25
N VAL A 574 28.51 3.83 -9.08
CA VAL A 574 29.36 3.28 -10.13
C VAL A 574 28.64 2.14 -10.81
N TRP A 575 28.71 2.12 -12.13
CA TRP A 575 28.28 0.99 -12.93
C TRP A 575 29.45 0.40 -13.70
N GLN A 576 29.46 -0.92 -13.84
CA GLN A 576 30.43 -1.66 -14.61
C GLN A 576 29.70 -2.71 -15.45
N TRP A 577 29.90 -2.68 -16.76
CA TRP A 577 29.28 -3.62 -17.68
C TRP A 577 30.26 -3.96 -18.80
N GLN A 578 30.59 -5.24 -18.94
CA GLN A 578 31.63 -5.71 -19.86
C GLN A 578 32.97 -4.96 -19.65
N ARG A 579 33.48 -4.27 -20.68
CA ARG A 579 34.71 -3.45 -20.62
C ARG A 579 34.43 -1.98 -20.32
N GLU A 580 33.17 -1.62 -20.14
CA GLU A 580 32.73 -0.27 -19.89
C GLU A 580 32.46 -0.07 -18.39
N SER A 581 32.72 1.16 -17.94
CA SER A 581 32.37 1.59 -16.60
C SER A 581 32.11 3.08 -16.61
N GLY A 582 31.28 3.52 -15.68
CA GLY A 582 31.00 4.92 -15.47
C GLY A 582 30.49 5.15 -14.07
N ALA A 583 30.19 6.41 -13.75
CA ALA A 583 29.69 6.79 -12.46
C ALA A 583 28.68 7.92 -12.62
N TRP A 584 27.62 7.88 -11.81
CA TRP A 584 26.75 9.02 -11.59
C TRP A 584 27.06 9.60 -10.21
N PRO A 585 27.34 10.91 -10.11
CA PRO A 585 27.60 11.55 -8.84
C PRO A 585 26.34 11.50 -7.97
N LEU A 586 26.52 11.23 -6.67
CA LEU A 586 25.45 11.38 -5.69
C LEU A 586 25.53 12.77 -5.04
N PRO A 587 24.44 13.30 -4.47
CA PRO A 587 24.44 14.65 -3.93
C PRO A 587 25.48 14.88 -2.83
N ALA A 588 25.90 16.14 -2.70
CA ALA A 588 26.75 16.57 -1.59
C ALA A 588 26.02 16.28 -0.25
N GLY A 589 26.69 15.57 0.66
CA GLY A 589 26.11 15.16 1.95
C GLY A 589 25.40 13.80 1.95
N PHE A 590 25.47 13.02 0.87
CA PHE A 590 25.01 11.64 0.86
C PHE A 590 25.78 10.81 1.92
N ASP A 591 25.05 10.19 2.85
CA ASP A 591 25.59 9.35 3.91
C ASP A 591 25.28 7.88 3.59
N LEU A 592 26.32 7.11 3.28
CA LEU A 592 26.24 5.67 3.03
C LEU A 592 25.62 4.87 4.18
N ARG A 593 25.62 5.41 5.40
CA ARG A 593 25.04 4.76 6.59
C ARG A 593 23.54 5.03 6.74
N ARG A 594 23.00 5.97 5.98
CA ARG A 594 21.55 6.20 5.90
C ARG A 594 20.96 5.22 4.89
N ALA A 595 19.81 4.63 5.23
CA ALA A 595 19.05 3.84 4.26
C ALA A 595 18.63 4.74 3.09
N GLU A 596 18.97 4.32 1.90
CA GLU A 596 18.63 4.98 0.64
C GLU A 596 17.94 3.96 -0.26
N GLN A 597 16.96 4.42 -1.02
CA GLN A 597 16.25 3.59 -1.97
C GLN A 597 16.81 3.81 -3.36
N PHE A 598 17.15 2.72 -4.04
CA PHE A 598 17.46 2.75 -5.46
C PHE A 598 16.44 1.91 -6.23
N ARG A 599 16.07 2.40 -7.42
CA ARG A 599 15.12 1.72 -8.30
C ARG A 599 15.70 1.53 -9.68
N PHE A 600 15.49 0.35 -10.23
CA PHE A 600 16.04 -0.11 -11.50
C PHE A 600 14.89 -0.59 -12.35
N ARG A 601 14.57 0.20 -13.36
CA ARG A 601 13.45 -0.06 -14.25
C ARG A 601 14.00 -0.59 -15.56
N ARG A 602 13.87 -1.90 -15.78
CA ARG A 602 14.26 -2.56 -17.02
C ARG A 602 13.09 -2.64 -17.98
N ARG A 603 13.29 -2.17 -19.21
CA ARG A 603 12.39 -2.44 -20.35
C ARG A 603 13.22 -2.87 -21.55
N LYS A 604 13.02 -4.11 -22.01
CA LYS A 604 13.87 -4.77 -23.02
C LYS A 604 15.33 -4.63 -22.62
N ASP A 605 16.13 -3.93 -23.41
CA ASP A 605 17.57 -3.78 -23.23
C ASP A 605 17.95 -2.56 -22.40
N HIS A 606 17.00 -1.70 -22.01
CA HIS A 606 17.29 -0.47 -21.29
C HIS A 606 17.02 -0.61 -19.79
N LEU A 607 18.01 -0.26 -18.97
CA LEU A 607 17.90 -0.19 -17.52
C LEU A 607 17.98 1.27 -17.08
N GLN A 608 16.85 1.85 -16.68
CA GLN A 608 16.81 3.18 -16.10
C GLN A 608 17.04 3.11 -14.59
N VAL A 609 17.87 4.00 -14.08
CA VAL A 609 18.33 4.01 -12.71
C VAL A 609 17.82 5.25 -12.00
N PHE A 610 17.21 5.06 -10.84
CA PHE A 610 16.73 6.11 -9.97
C PHE A 610 17.30 5.95 -8.57
N ARG A 611 17.55 7.07 -7.91
CA ARG A 611 17.71 7.15 -6.46
C ARG A 611 16.50 7.87 -5.92
N GLU A 612 15.71 7.18 -5.10
CA GLU A 612 14.41 7.65 -4.64
C GLU A 612 13.56 8.09 -5.85
N GLY A 613 13.15 9.36 -5.90
CA GLY A 613 12.42 9.96 -7.02
C GLY A 613 13.28 10.51 -8.16
N GLU A 614 14.60 10.57 -8.00
CA GLU A 614 15.51 11.25 -8.93
C GLU A 614 16.10 10.27 -9.96
N ALA A 615 15.95 10.56 -11.25
CA ALA A 615 16.57 9.79 -12.32
C ALA A 615 18.08 10.10 -12.41
N LEU A 616 18.91 9.06 -12.33
CA LEU A 616 20.37 9.19 -12.42
C LEU A 616 20.89 8.97 -13.85
N GLY A 617 20.35 7.97 -14.56
CA GLY A 617 20.77 7.64 -15.91
C GLY A 617 20.18 6.35 -16.44
N THR A 618 20.63 5.94 -17.62
CA THR A 618 20.18 4.73 -18.31
C THR A 618 21.38 3.94 -18.82
N LEU A 619 21.31 2.61 -18.75
CA LEU A 619 22.28 1.67 -19.32
C LEU A 619 21.61 0.80 -20.39
N GLU A 620 22.36 0.39 -21.40
CA GLU A 620 21.97 -0.67 -22.32
C GLU A 620 22.58 -2.00 -21.89
N ILE A 621 21.72 -2.94 -21.49
CA ILE A 621 22.04 -4.28 -21.03
C ILE A 621 21.17 -5.25 -21.83
N PRO A 622 21.64 -5.80 -22.96
CA PRO A 622 20.81 -6.55 -23.90
C PRO A 622 20.45 -7.98 -23.44
N CYS A 623 20.93 -8.39 -22.27
CA CYS A 623 20.74 -9.74 -21.75
C CYS A 623 19.62 -9.80 -20.72
N THR A 624 18.74 -10.81 -20.86
CA THR A 624 17.69 -11.10 -19.89
C THR A 624 18.28 -11.67 -18.61
N PRO A 625 18.01 -11.08 -17.43
CA PRO A 625 18.51 -11.60 -16.18
C PRO A 625 17.86 -12.94 -15.81
N GLY A 626 18.66 -13.89 -15.35
CA GLY A 626 18.23 -15.14 -14.70
C GLY A 626 17.95 -14.98 -13.20
N GLY A 627 18.43 -13.90 -12.57
CA GLY A 627 18.24 -13.62 -11.15
C GLY A 627 18.74 -12.25 -10.73
N ILE A 628 18.72 -11.98 -9.42
CA ILE A 628 19.28 -10.77 -8.81
C ILE A 628 20.35 -11.18 -7.81
N ALA A 629 21.43 -10.41 -7.75
CA ALA A 629 22.46 -10.54 -6.73
C ALA A 629 22.61 -9.24 -5.95
N LEU A 630 22.81 -9.37 -4.64
CA LEU A 630 23.24 -8.28 -3.77
C LEU A 630 24.73 -8.43 -3.49
N TYR A 631 25.46 -7.34 -3.66
CA TYR A 631 26.90 -7.30 -3.63
C TYR A 631 27.38 -6.41 -2.49
N VAL A 632 28.40 -6.86 -1.76
CA VAL A 632 29.08 -6.08 -0.74
C VAL A 632 30.58 -6.31 -0.86
N ASN A 633 31.35 -5.24 -0.80
CA ASN A 633 32.80 -5.31 -0.83
C ASN A 633 33.41 -4.59 0.37
N ARG A 634 34.23 -5.31 1.14
CA ARG A 634 35.02 -4.76 2.25
C ARG A 634 34.20 -3.89 3.21
N ALA A 635 32.96 -4.29 3.47
CA ALA A 635 32.04 -3.55 4.33
C ALA A 635 30.98 -4.47 4.90
N ARG A 636 30.30 -4.02 5.95
CA ARG A 636 29.02 -4.59 6.38
C ARG A 636 27.91 -3.74 5.78
N ALA A 637 26.92 -4.38 5.19
CA ALA A 637 25.77 -3.70 4.61
C ALA A 637 24.47 -4.38 5.05
N ALA A 638 23.43 -3.57 5.24
CA ALA A 638 22.09 -4.02 5.55
C ALA A 638 21.15 -3.66 4.40
N PHE A 639 20.25 -4.59 4.10
CA PHE A 639 19.19 -4.45 3.11
C PHE A 639 17.84 -4.65 3.80
N ASP A 640 17.00 -3.61 3.86
CA ASP A 640 15.71 -3.67 4.56
C ASP A 640 14.52 -3.96 3.62
N LEU A 641 14.74 -3.86 2.31
CA LEU A 641 13.76 -4.11 1.26
C LEU A 641 14.47 -4.53 -0.02
N VAL A 642 14.07 -5.66 -0.58
CA VAL A 642 14.37 -6.03 -1.97
C VAL A 642 13.07 -6.45 -2.64
N ARG A 643 12.64 -5.66 -3.63
CA ARG A 643 11.40 -5.88 -4.36
C ARG A 643 11.67 -5.98 -5.85
N LEU A 644 11.27 -7.08 -6.45
CA LEU A 644 11.22 -7.25 -7.90
C LEU A 644 9.75 -7.30 -8.32
N THR A 645 9.35 -6.54 -9.35
CA THR A 645 7.96 -6.51 -9.84
C THR A 645 7.96 -6.46 -11.35
N SER A 646 7.13 -7.30 -11.99
CA SER A 646 7.01 -7.30 -13.45
C SER A 646 6.41 -6.00 -13.96
N LEU A 647 6.93 -5.50 -15.07
CA LEU A 647 6.35 -4.36 -15.77
C LEU A 647 5.55 -4.89 -16.95
N ASN A 648 4.31 -5.28 -16.68
CA ASN A 648 3.40 -5.70 -17.75
C ASN A 648 3.23 -4.54 -18.75
N GLN A 649 3.24 -4.86 -20.04
CA GLN A 649 2.66 -3.94 -21.00
C GLN A 649 1.13 -4.03 -20.86
N PRO A 650 0.40 -2.89 -20.90
CA PRO A 650 -1.05 -2.96 -21.00
C PRO A 650 -1.39 -3.79 -22.25
N GLY A 651 -2.06 -4.92 -22.03
CA GLY A 651 -2.55 -5.80 -23.10
C GLY A 651 -3.74 -5.21 -23.82
#